data_AF-A0A937PHF4-F1
#
_entry.id   AF-A0A937PHF4-F1
#
_cell.length_a   1.000
_cell.length_b   1.000
_cell.length_c   1.000
_cell.angle_alpha   90.00
_cell.angle_beta   90.00
_cell.angle_gamma   90.00
#
_symmetry.space_group_name_H-M   'P 1'
#
loop_
_entity.id
_entity.type
_entity.pdbx_description
1 polymer ?
#
loop_
_entity_poly.entity_id
_entity_poly.type
_entity_poly.pdbx_seq_one_letter_code
_entity_poly.pdbx_strand_id
1 'polypeptide(L)'
;MKRQHFSGRESQPQFEPLEQRLLLSGVEYLPGLVGPSDLLEHCKGQVVYLDFDGAEGVTYDGPVTVTGIDLPAFSTDQLAPGGRETQVIDKITDLVAAELYQLGVFVTAQVPQVGQYSTVYISGGYNVFFSYGHFDGMAEAVDAGNLNHEDEGFVFAGEISSIQPLGEYVATVASVATHEIGHLLGLSHADQTHDNALATVAHFAGPSPEVGQDHDPVHQWLTYQAFRFFDLQFVGSELASYIGDWQDYGNNWHQSNGNDNDVVEGAFDEDVGDESLGVIGWIDPGFHKDIPPQNPFDQDHPYYRHFCAGGDGTELTNGILTFRSAYEQADAYWEGEGSYDGLASLYEQGSVSSSYYYLGHVCHLLQDMTVPAHVHNDSHAGHLGDPDSYEYTVGEDDHYALFGVGTGNAPYGGIPEYSSLEALFRITADYTDDYDSDDYSGDSPAEYASGYREPGRHQPSAVDNSDGIDGVEVDYIANDLMPWAMEQTAALFRLFYYEVDQTNPSVWITNLVQHDPNNPGVSFSCTIPINAVAEDTQSGYGRNLFTFEYREKPPGGSWSLWEVFNTGDGNATFNGTNGYTYGFRVSVEDGAGNVGTSLPSYVIIDERPGDDFTRTGTDWDDGTAQGDDDGVVEAGEHVRLKVRLRSDEGAMDVDATLSTSDPSINITDADVYYNHFSPGESQWSVGSFDMELNFILNPGQTRSSDFTVHVTYELSGQQYYQDPTFSKTFYCDGDISAGFEVLSPVAIDDAPSYHYRNNGDGVLQSGEEVRIRPQVRNSGTSNATDPDIEFYFSGAGTSPIEILGSDERYEDLPAGQSGYPEAG
;
A
#
# COMPACT_ATOMS: atom_id res chain seq x y z
N MET A 1 -59.69 -54.60 -5.17
CA MET A 1 -60.81 -53.85 -4.56
C MET A 1 -60.30 -52.96 -3.45
N LYS A 2 -60.12 -51.67 -3.73
CA LYS A 2 -60.43 -50.50 -2.87
C LYS A 2 -59.88 -49.27 -3.60
N ARG A 3 -60.78 -48.39 -4.01
CA ARG A 3 -60.53 -47.11 -4.66
C ARG A 3 -60.11 -46.09 -3.60
N GLN A 4 -59.11 -45.28 -3.89
CA GLN A 4 -58.95 -43.95 -3.29
C GLN A 4 -58.66 -42.93 -4.39
N HIS A 5 -59.37 -41.81 -4.27
CA HIS A 5 -59.37 -40.65 -5.15
C HIS A 5 -58.07 -39.85 -5.01
N PHE A 6 -57.52 -39.40 -6.13
CA PHE A 6 -56.73 -38.17 -6.21
C PHE A 6 -57.37 -37.26 -7.27
N SER A 7 -57.65 -36.03 -6.86
CA SER A 7 -58.21 -34.96 -7.70
C SER A 7 -57.11 -34.36 -8.57
N GLY A 8 -57.31 -34.40 -9.89
CA GLY A 8 -56.48 -33.67 -10.84
C GLY A 8 -56.78 -32.18 -10.80
N ARG A 9 -55.73 -31.37 -10.76
CA ARG A 9 -55.74 -29.95 -11.10
C ARG A 9 -54.86 -29.82 -12.34
N GLU A 10 -55.50 -29.80 -13.52
CA GLU A 10 -54.83 -29.44 -14.77
C GLU A 10 -54.58 -27.92 -14.73
N SER A 11 -53.32 -27.52 -14.59
CA SER A 11 -52.88 -26.17 -14.93
C SER A 11 -52.60 -26.13 -16.43
N GLN A 12 -53.53 -25.55 -17.19
CA GLN A 12 -53.26 -25.17 -18.58
C GLN A 12 -52.18 -24.07 -18.60
N PRO A 13 -51.13 -24.18 -19.42
CA PRO A 13 -50.26 -23.05 -19.68
C PRO A 13 -51.07 -21.98 -20.42
N GLN A 14 -51.19 -20.80 -19.82
CA GLN A 14 -51.59 -19.61 -20.56
C GLN A 14 -50.45 -19.25 -21.50
N PHE A 15 -50.62 -19.58 -22.79
CA PHE A 15 -49.84 -18.94 -23.83
C PHE A 15 -50.33 -17.49 -23.94
N GLU A 16 -49.47 -16.55 -23.57
CA GLU A 16 -49.67 -15.16 -23.97
C GLU A 16 -49.57 -15.06 -25.51
N PRO A 17 -50.46 -14.30 -26.17
CA PRO A 17 -50.44 -14.14 -27.61
C PRO A 17 -49.18 -13.39 -28.07
N LEU A 18 -48.56 -13.93 -29.12
CA LEU A 18 -47.32 -13.52 -29.79
C LEU A 18 -47.31 -12.10 -30.42
N GLU A 19 -48.20 -11.20 -30.01
CA GLU A 19 -48.38 -9.86 -30.60
C GLU A 19 -47.82 -8.71 -29.74
N GLN A 20 -47.09 -9.00 -28.65
CA GLN A 20 -46.31 -8.01 -27.90
C GLN A 20 -44.77 -8.12 -28.07
N ARG A 21 -44.28 -8.87 -29.09
CA ARG A 21 -42.86 -8.89 -29.49
C ARG A 21 -42.61 -8.10 -30.78
N LEU A 22 -43.11 -6.87 -30.83
CA LEU A 22 -42.74 -5.91 -31.87
C LEU A 22 -42.48 -4.56 -31.19
N LEU A 23 -41.26 -4.01 -31.43
CA LEU A 23 -40.57 -2.85 -30.82
C LEU A 23 -39.46 -3.32 -29.85
N LEU A 24 -38.16 -3.05 -30.01
CA LEU A 24 -37.43 -2.08 -30.83
C LEU A 24 -36.05 -2.63 -31.20
N SER A 25 -35.63 -2.49 -32.46
CA SER A 25 -34.22 -2.26 -32.74
C SER A 25 -33.89 -0.89 -32.12
N GLY A 26 -33.14 -0.87 -31.02
CA GLY A 26 -32.68 0.38 -30.44
C GLY A 26 -31.95 1.20 -31.50
N VAL A 27 -32.21 2.50 -31.53
CA VAL A 27 -31.38 3.43 -32.32
C VAL A 27 -30.25 3.83 -31.39
N GLU A 28 -29.02 3.68 -31.86
CA GLU A 28 -27.85 4.22 -31.16
C GLU A 28 -27.94 5.76 -31.21
N TYR A 29 -27.99 6.38 -30.03
CA TYR A 29 -28.08 7.84 -29.90
C TYR A 29 -26.78 8.46 -29.38
N LEU A 30 -26.03 7.69 -28.59
CA LEU A 30 -24.69 7.99 -28.10
C LEU A 30 -23.84 6.72 -28.29
N PRO A 31 -22.49 6.83 -28.40
CA PRO A 31 -21.63 5.67 -28.56
C PRO A 31 -21.90 4.59 -27.52
N GLY A 32 -22.20 3.37 -27.96
CA GLY A 32 -22.47 2.21 -27.09
C GLY A 32 -23.82 2.23 -26.35
N LEU A 33 -24.65 3.27 -26.56
CA LEU A 33 -25.91 3.48 -25.85
C LEU A 33 -27.11 3.56 -26.80
N VAL A 34 -28.07 2.67 -26.58
CA VAL A 34 -29.28 2.54 -27.37
C VAL A 34 -30.51 3.00 -26.60
N GLY A 35 -31.46 3.60 -27.33
CA GLY A 35 -32.69 4.11 -26.75
C GLY A 35 -33.92 3.79 -27.59
N PRO A 36 -35.12 4.04 -27.03
CA PRO A 36 -36.36 3.89 -27.78
C PRO A 36 -36.45 4.92 -28.92
N SER A 37 -37.18 4.60 -29.98
CA SER A 37 -37.27 5.46 -31.19
C SER A 37 -37.94 6.83 -30.95
N ASP A 38 -38.62 7.00 -29.82
CA ASP A 38 -39.30 8.22 -29.38
C ASP A 38 -38.54 8.98 -28.28
N LEU A 39 -37.30 8.59 -27.97
CA LEU A 39 -36.44 9.24 -26.97
C LEU A 39 -36.34 10.76 -27.17
N LEU A 40 -36.20 11.21 -28.41
CA LEU A 40 -36.08 12.64 -28.75
C LEU A 40 -37.28 13.50 -28.30
N GLU A 41 -38.48 12.91 -28.25
CA GLU A 41 -39.67 13.64 -27.76
C GLU A 41 -39.65 13.80 -26.23
N HIS A 42 -38.98 12.89 -25.52
CA HIS A 42 -38.92 12.83 -24.06
C HIS A 42 -37.75 13.63 -23.47
N CYS A 43 -36.59 13.68 -24.14
CA CYS A 43 -35.43 14.44 -23.67
C CYS A 43 -35.54 15.96 -23.90
N LYS A 44 -36.47 16.41 -24.76
CA LYS A 44 -36.54 17.80 -25.18
C LYS A 44 -36.95 18.75 -24.04
N GLY A 45 -36.03 19.65 -23.70
CA GLY A 45 -36.24 20.65 -22.66
C GLY A 45 -35.80 20.21 -21.27
N GLN A 46 -35.21 19.02 -21.14
CA GLN A 46 -34.58 18.57 -19.90
C GLN A 46 -33.36 19.42 -19.55
N VAL A 47 -33.07 19.54 -18.25
CA VAL A 47 -31.91 20.28 -17.74
C VAL A 47 -31.05 19.33 -16.92
N VAL A 48 -29.75 19.31 -17.19
CA VAL A 48 -28.76 18.56 -16.42
C VAL A 48 -27.73 19.54 -15.84
N TYR A 49 -27.49 19.42 -14.55
CA TYR A 49 -26.49 20.19 -13.81
C TYR A 49 -25.24 19.34 -13.60
N LEU A 50 -24.09 19.82 -14.07
CA LEU A 50 -22.79 19.23 -13.79
C LEU A 50 -22.19 19.89 -12.54
N ASP A 51 -22.04 19.14 -11.46
CA ASP A 51 -21.48 19.63 -10.20
C ASP A 51 -19.96 19.35 -10.14
N PHE A 52 -19.17 20.41 -10.10
CA PHE A 52 -17.70 20.34 -9.96
C PHE A 52 -17.22 20.79 -8.58
N ASP A 53 -18.11 21.26 -7.70
CA ASP A 53 -17.78 21.82 -6.38
C ASP A 53 -17.60 20.72 -5.32
N GLY A 54 -18.01 19.48 -5.62
CA GLY A 54 -18.00 18.36 -4.70
C GLY A 54 -19.20 18.37 -3.75
N ALA A 55 -19.36 17.32 -2.95
CA ALA A 55 -20.49 17.15 -2.03
C ALA A 55 -20.14 16.21 -0.89
N GLU A 56 -20.76 16.40 0.28
CA GLU A 56 -20.57 15.54 1.46
C GLU A 56 -21.85 14.77 1.78
N GLY A 57 -21.70 13.53 2.23
CA GLY A 57 -22.81 12.68 2.65
C GLY A 57 -23.81 12.32 1.54
N VAL A 58 -23.35 12.30 0.29
CA VAL A 58 -24.16 11.90 -0.88
C VAL A 58 -24.57 10.43 -0.74
N THR A 59 -25.72 10.08 -1.32
CA THR A 59 -26.20 8.70 -1.38
C THR A 59 -26.35 8.32 -2.83
N TYR A 60 -25.61 7.32 -3.27
CA TYR A 60 -25.86 6.63 -4.54
C TYR A 60 -26.95 5.58 -4.30
N ASP A 61 -28.13 5.73 -4.91
CA ASP A 61 -29.28 4.83 -4.82
C ASP A 61 -29.56 4.12 -6.15
N GLY A 62 -28.52 3.50 -6.71
CA GLY A 62 -28.63 2.70 -7.92
C GLY A 62 -28.93 1.21 -7.68
N PRO A 63 -28.43 0.29 -8.53
CA PRO A 63 -28.58 -1.16 -8.31
C PRO A 63 -28.06 -1.65 -6.96
N VAL A 64 -27.13 -0.89 -6.37
CA VAL A 64 -26.73 -0.99 -4.97
C VAL A 64 -26.85 0.39 -4.32
N THR A 65 -27.21 0.43 -3.04
CA THR A 65 -27.27 1.69 -2.28
C THR A 65 -25.98 1.89 -1.47
N VAL A 66 -25.29 3.00 -1.70
CA VAL A 66 -24.09 3.41 -0.95
C VAL A 66 -24.35 4.79 -0.34
N THR A 67 -24.26 4.90 0.98
CA THR A 67 -24.55 6.14 1.72
C THR A 67 -23.29 6.74 2.34
N GLY A 68 -23.30 8.05 2.58
CA GLY A 68 -22.18 8.73 3.24
C GLY A 68 -20.99 8.95 2.32
N ILE A 69 -21.25 9.18 1.03
CA ILE A 69 -20.21 9.42 0.02
C ILE A 69 -19.77 10.88 0.10
N ASP A 70 -18.48 11.08 0.37
CA ASP A 70 -17.84 12.39 0.32
C ASP A 70 -17.07 12.53 -1.00
N LEU A 71 -17.59 13.39 -1.89
CA LEU A 71 -17.04 13.67 -3.20
C LEU A 71 -16.16 14.94 -3.12
N PRO A 72 -14.85 14.84 -3.37
CA PRO A 72 -13.99 16.02 -3.41
C PRO A 72 -14.34 16.89 -4.63
N ALA A 73 -14.13 18.21 -4.48
CA ALA A 73 -14.24 19.14 -5.60
C ALA A 73 -13.30 18.75 -6.74
N PHE A 74 -13.73 19.00 -7.98
CA PHE A 74 -12.92 18.78 -9.17
C PHE A 74 -11.65 19.64 -9.12
N SER A 75 -10.49 19.02 -9.36
CA SER A 75 -9.20 19.72 -9.39
C SER A 75 -8.37 19.29 -10.59
N THR A 76 -7.67 20.25 -11.18
CA THR A 76 -6.68 19.99 -12.25
C THR A 76 -5.23 20.10 -11.74
N ASP A 77 -5.03 20.18 -10.42
CA ASP A 77 -3.72 20.42 -9.81
C ASP A 77 -2.68 19.36 -10.19
N GLN A 78 -3.12 18.12 -10.40
CA GLN A 78 -2.25 17.02 -10.85
C GLN A 78 -1.89 17.11 -12.34
N LEU A 79 -2.72 17.76 -13.15
CA LEU A 79 -2.61 17.83 -14.62
C LEU A 79 -1.91 19.09 -15.13
N ALA A 80 -2.22 20.23 -14.52
CA ALA A 80 -1.76 21.53 -14.97
C ALA A 80 -1.68 22.50 -13.78
N PRO A 81 -0.62 22.44 -12.95
CA PRO A 81 -0.45 23.34 -11.81
C PRO A 81 -0.47 24.81 -12.28
N GLY A 82 -1.51 25.56 -11.88
CA GLY A 82 -1.63 26.96 -12.30
C GLY A 82 -3.03 27.58 -12.36
N GLY A 83 -4.10 26.96 -11.84
CA GLY A 83 -5.41 27.61 -11.70
C GLY A 83 -6.25 27.66 -12.98
N ARG A 84 -6.30 26.56 -13.76
CA ARG A 84 -7.02 26.49 -15.05
C ARG A 84 -8.39 25.79 -14.95
N GLU A 85 -8.85 25.47 -13.75
CA GLU A 85 -10.04 24.67 -13.46
C GLU A 85 -11.27 25.26 -14.17
N THR A 86 -11.47 26.58 -14.11
CA THR A 86 -12.61 27.22 -14.78
C THR A 86 -12.59 27.01 -16.30
N GLN A 87 -11.42 27.05 -16.94
CA GLN A 87 -11.31 26.83 -18.39
C GLN A 87 -11.59 25.38 -18.77
N VAL A 88 -11.20 24.44 -17.90
CA VAL A 88 -11.44 23.01 -18.07
C VAL A 88 -12.92 22.69 -17.85
N ILE A 89 -13.53 23.21 -16.79
CA ILE A 89 -14.97 23.09 -16.49
C ILE A 89 -15.81 23.64 -17.65
N ASP A 90 -15.51 24.86 -18.11
CA ASP A 90 -16.20 25.47 -19.26
C ASP A 90 -16.11 24.56 -20.49
N LYS A 91 -14.93 23.97 -20.74
CA LYS A 91 -14.69 23.14 -21.91
C LYS A 91 -15.40 21.77 -21.83
N ILE A 92 -15.38 21.11 -20.68
CA ILE A 92 -16.14 19.88 -20.44
C ILE A 92 -17.62 20.15 -20.65
N THR A 93 -18.14 21.21 -20.01
CA THR A 93 -19.56 21.61 -20.12
C THR A 93 -19.96 21.89 -21.57
N ASP A 94 -19.13 22.61 -22.33
CA ASP A 94 -19.37 22.91 -23.74
C ASP A 94 -19.40 21.64 -24.61
N LEU A 95 -18.53 20.66 -24.34
CA LEU A 95 -18.49 19.40 -25.08
C LEU A 95 -19.73 18.55 -24.79
N VAL A 96 -20.09 18.35 -23.51
CA VAL A 96 -21.29 17.61 -23.11
C VAL A 96 -22.55 18.28 -23.68
N ALA A 97 -22.63 19.61 -23.61
CA ALA A 97 -23.75 20.37 -24.18
C ALA A 97 -23.85 20.23 -25.71
N ALA A 98 -22.72 20.16 -26.41
CA ALA A 98 -22.68 20.01 -27.86
C ALA A 98 -23.20 18.63 -28.31
N GLU A 99 -22.78 17.57 -27.63
CA GLU A 99 -23.23 16.19 -27.91
C GLU A 99 -24.73 16.03 -27.66
N LEU A 100 -25.21 16.51 -26.52
CA LEU A 100 -26.62 16.36 -26.12
C LEU A 100 -27.57 17.38 -26.77
N TYR A 101 -27.05 18.36 -27.51
CA TYR A 101 -27.87 19.39 -28.17
C TYR A 101 -28.92 18.80 -29.12
N GLN A 102 -28.56 17.71 -29.81
CA GLN A 102 -29.45 17.05 -30.77
C GLN A 102 -30.64 16.38 -30.07
N LEU A 103 -30.47 15.97 -28.80
CA LEU A 103 -31.53 15.42 -27.96
C LEU A 103 -32.40 16.51 -27.32
N GLY A 104 -32.02 17.79 -27.46
CA GLY A 104 -32.75 18.93 -26.92
C GLY A 104 -32.57 19.12 -25.41
N VAL A 105 -31.49 18.58 -24.84
CA VAL A 105 -31.12 18.69 -23.43
C VAL A 105 -30.28 19.95 -23.20
N PHE A 106 -30.52 20.64 -22.08
CA PHE A 106 -29.74 21.80 -21.65
C PHE A 106 -28.77 21.40 -20.54
N VAL A 107 -27.48 21.59 -20.76
CA VAL A 107 -26.42 21.26 -19.79
C VAL A 107 -25.85 22.55 -19.19
N THR A 108 -25.58 22.57 -17.88
CA THR A 108 -25.03 23.73 -17.19
C THR A 108 -24.12 23.31 -16.03
N ALA A 109 -23.01 24.04 -15.83
CA ALA A 109 -22.17 23.93 -14.62
C ALA A 109 -22.57 24.92 -13.51
N GLN A 110 -23.66 25.68 -13.71
CA GLN A 110 -24.25 26.54 -12.68
C GLN A 110 -25.57 25.94 -12.21
N VAL A 111 -25.72 25.78 -10.89
CA VAL A 111 -26.94 25.28 -10.24
C VAL A 111 -28.17 26.07 -10.73
N PRO A 112 -29.12 25.40 -11.43
CA PRO A 112 -30.35 26.05 -11.87
C PRO A 112 -31.15 26.59 -10.68
N GLN A 113 -31.47 27.89 -10.70
CA GLN A 113 -32.19 28.55 -9.60
C GLN A 113 -33.70 28.23 -9.59
N VAL A 114 -34.23 27.75 -10.71
CA VAL A 114 -35.66 27.43 -10.91
C VAL A 114 -35.76 26.32 -11.96
N GLY A 115 -36.65 25.36 -11.73
CA GLY A 115 -36.83 24.19 -12.60
C GLY A 115 -36.45 22.90 -11.89
N GLN A 116 -36.76 21.76 -12.52
CA GLN A 116 -36.24 20.45 -12.10
C GLN A 116 -35.05 20.11 -13.00
N TYR A 117 -34.04 19.44 -12.45
CA TYR A 117 -32.81 19.06 -13.13
C TYR A 117 -32.20 17.85 -12.43
N SER A 118 -31.59 16.92 -13.18
CA SER A 118 -30.72 15.88 -12.58
C SER A 118 -29.32 16.43 -12.36
N THR A 119 -28.58 15.80 -11.43
CA THR A 119 -27.22 16.21 -11.06
C THR A 119 -26.23 15.14 -11.47
N VAL A 120 -25.14 15.53 -12.12
CA VAL A 120 -23.99 14.67 -12.37
C VAL A 120 -22.78 15.26 -11.66
N TYR A 121 -22.25 14.56 -10.66
CA TYR A 121 -21.07 14.98 -9.93
C TYR A 121 -19.81 14.62 -10.70
N ILE A 122 -18.99 15.60 -11.00
CA ILE A 122 -17.66 15.42 -11.60
C ILE A 122 -16.64 15.58 -10.47
N SER A 123 -16.11 14.47 -9.96
CA SER A 123 -15.29 14.45 -8.73
C SER A 123 -13.93 13.75 -8.91
N GLY A 124 -13.04 13.93 -7.93
CA GLY A 124 -11.65 13.46 -8.00
C GLY A 124 -11.37 12.02 -7.54
N GLY A 125 -12.36 11.17 -7.26
CA GLY A 125 -12.07 9.75 -6.99
C GLY A 125 -13.26 8.90 -6.53
N TYR A 126 -13.10 7.58 -6.58
CA TYR A 126 -14.17 6.58 -6.43
C TYR A 126 -13.98 5.59 -5.27
N ASN A 127 -13.08 5.85 -4.32
CA ASN A 127 -12.62 4.89 -3.30
C ASN A 127 -13.71 4.09 -2.57
N VAL A 128 -14.92 4.66 -2.41
CA VAL A 128 -16.06 3.99 -1.76
C VAL A 128 -16.69 2.88 -2.61
N PHE A 129 -16.38 2.83 -3.91
CA PHE A 129 -16.87 1.87 -4.88
C PHE A 129 -15.86 0.76 -5.25
N PHE A 130 -14.63 0.78 -4.73
CA PHE A 130 -13.58 -0.23 -5.02
C PHE A 130 -14.05 -1.67 -4.83
N SER A 131 -14.90 -1.93 -3.83
CA SER A 131 -15.42 -3.28 -3.57
C SER A 131 -16.39 -3.79 -4.63
N TYR A 132 -16.78 -2.95 -5.60
CA TYR A 132 -17.78 -3.26 -6.62
C TYR A 132 -17.21 -3.24 -8.05
N GLY A 133 -15.96 -2.84 -8.26
CA GLY A 133 -15.31 -2.75 -9.58
C GLY A 133 -14.54 -1.44 -9.77
N HIS A 134 -13.95 -1.25 -10.95
CA HIS A 134 -13.34 0.00 -11.40
C HIS A 134 -14.27 0.69 -12.39
N PHE A 135 -14.56 1.98 -12.17
CA PHE A 135 -15.54 2.72 -12.96
C PHE A 135 -15.02 4.13 -13.25
N ASP A 136 -15.21 4.61 -14.47
CA ASP A 136 -14.98 6.01 -14.82
C ASP A 136 -16.22 6.87 -14.50
N GLY A 137 -17.40 6.27 -14.58
CA GLY A 137 -18.67 6.90 -14.23
C GLY A 137 -19.77 5.89 -13.90
N MET A 138 -20.81 6.37 -13.21
CA MET A 138 -22.02 5.60 -12.91
C MET A 138 -23.26 6.50 -12.80
N ALA A 139 -24.39 5.99 -13.23
CA ALA A 139 -25.72 6.57 -13.01
C ALA A 139 -26.52 5.71 -12.04
N GLU A 140 -27.43 6.30 -11.27
CA GLU A 140 -28.31 5.51 -10.39
C GLU A 140 -29.28 4.61 -11.17
N ALA A 141 -29.74 5.05 -12.35
CA ALA A 141 -30.72 4.31 -13.13
C ALA A 141 -30.69 4.64 -14.62
N VAL A 142 -31.29 3.73 -15.41
CA VAL A 142 -31.75 4.04 -16.77
C VAL A 142 -33.15 4.66 -16.71
N ASP A 143 -33.25 5.98 -16.78
CA ASP A 143 -34.51 6.74 -16.62
C ASP A 143 -35.04 7.32 -17.94
N ALA A 144 -35.90 6.57 -18.62
CA ALA A 144 -36.51 6.95 -19.90
C ALA A 144 -37.18 8.33 -19.87
N GLY A 145 -36.49 9.31 -20.47
CA GLY A 145 -36.94 10.68 -20.57
C GLY A 145 -36.62 11.55 -19.37
N ASN A 146 -35.79 11.09 -18.43
CA ASN A 146 -35.47 11.78 -17.17
C ASN A 146 -36.78 12.20 -16.45
N LEU A 147 -37.56 11.22 -16.00
CA LEU A 147 -38.80 11.44 -15.26
C LEU A 147 -38.54 11.66 -13.76
N ASN A 148 -37.44 11.10 -13.26
CA ASN A 148 -36.92 11.26 -11.92
C ASN A 148 -35.75 12.25 -11.93
N HIS A 149 -36.05 13.55 -11.88
CA HIS A 149 -35.01 14.57 -11.79
C HIS A 149 -34.20 14.57 -10.48
N GLU A 150 -34.48 13.66 -9.55
CA GLU A 150 -33.69 13.51 -8.33
C GLU A 150 -32.62 12.42 -8.47
N ASP A 151 -32.54 11.74 -9.62
CA ASP A 151 -31.48 10.78 -9.89
C ASP A 151 -30.11 11.44 -10.12
N GLU A 152 -29.08 10.74 -9.67
CA GLU A 152 -27.70 11.22 -9.66
C GLU A 152 -26.82 10.42 -10.63
N GLY A 153 -25.87 11.13 -11.24
CA GLY A 153 -24.74 10.55 -11.96
C GLY A 153 -23.42 10.92 -11.29
N PHE A 154 -22.41 10.09 -11.48
CA PHE A 154 -21.08 10.23 -10.90
C PHE A 154 -20.06 10.04 -12.01
N VAL A 155 -19.07 10.93 -12.08
CA VAL A 155 -17.92 10.82 -12.98
C VAL A 155 -16.68 10.99 -12.12
N PHE A 156 -15.83 9.98 -12.11
CA PHE A 156 -14.64 9.89 -11.26
C PHE A 156 -13.44 10.43 -12.03
N ALA A 157 -13.46 11.72 -12.32
CA ALA A 157 -12.45 12.41 -13.12
C ALA A 157 -11.02 12.35 -12.57
N GLY A 158 -10.82 11.98 -11.30
CA GLY A 158 -9.47 11.72 -10.75
C GLY A 158 -8.88 10.37 -11.11
N GLU A 159 -9.71 9.42 -11.55
CA GLU A 159 -9.31 8.06 -11.97
C GLU A 159 -9.05 7.98 -13.47
N ILE A 160 -9.70 8.86 -14.23
CA ILE A 160 -9.42 9.07 -15.66
C ILE A 160 -7.97 9.55 -15.78
N SER A 161 -7.10 8.71 -16.32
CA SER A 161 -5.63 8.86 -16.31
C SER A 161 -5.15 10.29 -16.56
N SER A 162 -4.45 10.84 -15.56
CA SER A 162 -3.90 12.19 -15.61
C SER A 162 -2.62 12.33 -16.46
N ILE A 163 -2.20 11.26 -17.15
CA ILE A 163 -1.01 11.24 -18.01
C ILE A 163 -1.37 11.66 -19.45
N GLN A 164 -2.66 11.70 -19.79
CA GLN A 164 -3.12 12.18 -21.10
C GLN A 164 -2.88 13.70 -21.27
N PRO A 165 -2.58 14.18 -22.49
CA PRO A 165 -2.62 15.60 -22.80
C PRO A 165 -3.95 16.23 -22.36
N LEU A 166 -3.90 17.43 -21.76
CA LEU A 166 -5.09 18.11 -21.19
C LEU A 166 -6.32 18.15 -22.13
N GLY A 167 -6.10 18.20 -23.45
CA GLY A 167 -7.19 18.19 -24.42
C GLY A 167 -7.91 16.84 -24.51
N GLU A 168 -7.19 15.74 -24.38
CA GLU A 168 -7.72 14.37 -24.39
C GLU A 168 -8.40 14.06 -23.07
N TYR A 169 -7.76 14.38 -21.93
CA TYR A 169 -8.38 14.27 -20.61
C TYR A 169 -9.77 14.96 -20.57
N VAL A 170 -9.85 16.19 -21.08
CA VAL A 170 -11.11 16.94 -21.16
C VAL A 170 -12.15 16.27 -22.05
N ALA A 171 -11.72 15.65 -23.14
CA ALA A 171 -12.62 14.92 -24.03
C ALA A 171 -13.13 13.63 -23.37
N THR A 172 -12.26 12.90 -22.66
CA THR A 172 -12.61 11.67 -21.94
C THR A 172 -13.60 11.95 -20.81
N VAL A 173 -13.32 12.93 -19.94
CA VAL A 173 -14.26 13.32 -18.87
C VAL A 173 -15.62 13.76 -19.45
N ALA A 174 -15.62 14.51 -20.56
CA ALA A 174 -16.86 14.91 -21.23
C ALA A 174 -17.60 13.71 -21.86
N SER A 175 -16.87 12.73 -22.39
CA SER A 175 -17.45 11.50 -22.96
C SER A 175 -18.14 10.68 -21.88
N VAL A 176 -17.44 10.42 -20.77
CA VAL A 176 -17.99 9.67 -19.62
C VAL A 176 -19.20 10.40 -19.04
N ALA A 177 -19.10 11.73 -18.82
CA ALA A 177 -20.25 12.51 -18.37
C ALA A 177 -21.44 12.42 -19.32
N THR A 178 -21.19 12.43 -20.64
CA THR A 178 -22.24 12.28 -21.66
C THR A 178 -22.86 10.88 -21.61
N HIS A 179 -22.06 9.85 -21.36
CA HIS A 179 -22.51 8.47 -21.19
C HIS A 179 -23.45 8.33 -19.99
N GLU A 180 -23.03 8.82 -18.81
CA GLU A 180 -23.86 8.73 -17.60
C GLU A 180 -25.16 9.51 -17.73
N ILE A 181 -25.12 10.70 -18.35
CA ILE A 181 -26.34 11.45 -18.68
C ILE A 181 -27.24 10.64 -19.62
N GLY A 182 -26.64 9.87 -20.53
CA GLY A 182 -27.36 8.95 -21.39
C GLY A 182 -28.26 8.00 -20.59
N HIS A 183 -27.74 7.40 -19.51
CA HIS A 183 -28.52 6.56 -18.60
C HIS A 183 -29.66 7.34 -17.92
N LEU A 184 -29.39 8.54 -17.39
CA LEU A 184 -30.44 9.41 -16.80
C LEU A 184 -31.51 9.86 -17.81
N LEU A 185 -31.21 9.80 -19.11
CA LEU A 185 -32.17 10.05 -20.20
C LEU A 185 -32.87 8.78 -20.68
N GLY A 186 -32.43 7.62 -20.19
CA GLY A 186 -32.98 6.29 -20.43
C GLY A 186 -32.40 5.55 -21.61
N LEU A 187 -31.15 5.85 -21.94
CA LEU A 187 -30.33 5.00 -22.79
C LEU A 187 -29.75 3.85 -21.96
N SER A 188 -29.69 2.67 -22.55
CA SER A 188 -29.03 1.49 -21.97
C SER A 188 -27.93 1.00 -22.91
N HIS A 189 -27.01 0.19 -22.41
CA HIS A 189 -26.08 -0.52 -23.29
C HIS A 189 -26.83 -1.44 -24.27
N ALA A 190 -26.26 -1.64 -25.46
CA ALA A 190 -26.84 -2.47 -26.51
C ALA A 190 -26.85 -3.96 -26.14
N ASP A 191 -25.86 -4.41 -25.38
CA ASP A 191 -25.69 -5.77 -24.89
C ASP A 191 -25.90 -5.79 -23.36
N GLN A 192 -26.85 -6.60 -22.88
CA GLN A 192 -27.27 -6.65 -21.46
C GLN A 192 -26.75 -7.88 -20.71
N THR A 193 -25.64 -8.47 -21.13
CA THR A 193 -25.06 -9.67 -20.47
C THR A 193 -23.84 -9.28 -19.66
N HIS A 194 -24.05 -8.60 -18.53
CA HIS A 194 -23.00 -8.36 -17.55
C HIS A 194 -23.48 -8.81 -16.16
N ASP A 195 -22.63 -9.57 -15.46
CA ASP A 195 -22.93 -10.20 -14.15
C ASP A 195 -22.67 -9.29 -12.94
N ASN A 196 -22.27 -8.04 -13.15
CA ASN A 196 -22.20 -7.03 -12.11
C ASN A 196 -23.51 -6.22 -12.07
N ALA A 197 -24.14 -6.12 -10.89
CA ALA A 197 -25.35 -5.33 -10.70
C ALA A 197 -25.19 -3.87 -11.17
N LEU A 198 -23.97 -3.32 -11.12
CA LEU A 198 -23.64 -1.97 -11.56
C LEU A 198 -23.40 -1.83 -13.07
N ALA A 199 -23.09 -2.91 -13.79
CA ALA A 199 -22.73 -2.85 -15.20
C ALA A 199 -23.83 -2.26 -16.09
N THR A 200 -25.09 -2.40 -15.68
CA THR A 200 -26.25 -1.90 -16.44
C THR A 200 -26.39 -0.37 -16.45
N VAL A 201 -25.62 0.32 -15.60
CA VAL A 201 -25.72 1.78 -15.36
C VAL A 201 -24.34 2.43 -15.18
N ALA A 202 -23.26 1.76 -15.54
CA ALA A 202 -21.90 2.24 -15.31
C ALA A 202 -21.09 2.29 -16.61
N HIS A 203 -20.26 3.33 -16.74
CA HIS A 203 -19.14 3.36 -17.67
C HIS A 203 -17.90 2.75 -17.01
N PHE A 204 -17.51 1.58 -17.49
CA PHE A 204 -16.24 0.93 -17.12
C PHE A 204 -15.05 1.74 -17.62
N ALA A 205 -13.93 1.65 -16.93
CA ALA A 205 -12.74 2.41 -17.28
C ALA A 205 -11.93 1.75 -18.42
N GLY A 206 -12.56 1.58 -19.58
CA GLY A 206 -11.90 1.08 -20.78
C GLY A 206 -11.76 2.16 -21.87
N PRO A 207 -10.78 2.05 -22.78
CA PRO A 207 -10.78 2.85 -24.00
C PRO A 207 -12.02 2.53 -24.86
N SER A 208 -12.42 3.50 -25.69
CA SER A 208 -13.61 3.42 -26.55
C SER A 208 -13.65 2.13 -27.39
N PRO A 209 -14.84 1.61 -27.78
CA PRO A 209 -15.03 0.34 -28.49
C PRO A 209 -14.59 0.36 -29.97
N GLU A 210 -13.56 1.13 -30.33
CA GLU A 210 -12.91 0.98 -31.63
C GLU A 210 -11.98 -0.23 -31.63
N VAL A 211 -12.58 -1.40 -31.88
CA VAL A 211 -11.94 -2.62 -32.40
C VAL A 211 -10.77 -3.13 -31.55
N GLY A 212 -11.03 -4.10 -30.67
CA GLY A 212 -9.99 -5.06 -30.26
C GLY A 212 -9.37 -5.66 -31.52
N GLN A 213 -8.16 -5.22 -31.84
CA GLN A 213 -7.32 -5.75 -32.91
C GLN A 213 -6.08 -6.29 -32.23
N ASP A 214 -5.92 -7.62 -32.20
CA ASP A 214 -4.70 -8.46 -32.20
C ASP A 214 -3.39 -7.94 -31.54
N HIS A 215 -3.44 -6.91 -30.68
CA HIS A 215 -2.26 -6.20 -30.18
C HIS A 215 -2.47 -5.63 -28.77
N ASP A 216 -3.35 -6.26 -27.97
CA ASP A 216 -3.48 -5.89 -26.57
C ASP A 216 -2.21 -6.32 -25.81
N PRO A 217 -1.65 -5.47 -24.93
CA PRO A 217 -0.28 -5.64 -24.43
C PRO A 217 -0.17 -6.69 -23.31
N VAL A 218 -0.89 -7.82 -23.41
CA VAL A 218 -0.97 -8.86 -22.37
C VAL A 218 0.42 -9.43 -22.08
N HIS A 219 1.19 -9.80 -23.11
CA HIS A 219 2.56 -10.32 -22.93
C HIS A 219 3.49 -9.30 -22.27
N GLN A 220 3.40 -8.04 -22.67
CA GLN A 220 4.16 -6.94 -22.07
C GLN A 220 3.77 -6.73 -20.60
N TRP A 221 2.47 -6.77 -20.30
CA TRP A 221 1.94 -6.67 -18.95
C TRP A 221 2.41 -7.84 -18.08
N LEU A 222 2.26 -9.08 -18.54
CA LEU A 222 2.71 -10.28 -17.84
C LEU A 222 4.21 -10.22 -17.54
N THR A 223 5.01 -9.82 -18.53
CA THR A 223 6.47 -9.64 -18.41
C THR A 223 6.82 -8.60 -17.35
N TYR A 224 6.15 -7.44 -17.40
CA TYR A 224 6.38 -6.37 -16.43
C TYR A 224 5.93 -6.75 -15.01
N GLN A 225 4.78 -7.41 -14.85
CA GLN A 225 4.30 -7.89 -13.55
C GLN A 225 5.18 -9.00 -12.98
N ALA A 226 5.72 -9.88 -13.83
CA ALA A 226 6.73 -10.86 -13.44
C ALA A 226 8.00 -10.19 -12.91
N PHE A 227 8.46 -9.11 -13.57
CA PHE A 227 9.59 -8.33 -13.08
C PHE A 227 9.28 -7.70 -11.72
N ARG A 228 8.09 -7.11 -11.54
CA ARG A 228 7.69 -6.56 -10.24
C ARG A 228 7.67 -7.64 -9.15
N PHE A 229 7.22 -8.84 -9.48
CA PHE A 229 7.25 -9.97 -8.56
C PHE A 229 8.69 -10.40 -8.23
N PHE A 230 9.58 -10.37 -9.22
CA PHE A 230 11.02 -10.59 -9.04
C PHE A 230 11.66 -9.53 -8.13
N ASP A 231 11.47 -8.24 -8.40
CA ASP A 231 12.07 -7.12 -7.64
C ASP A 231 11.58 -7.03 -6.19
N LEU A 232 10.34 -7.48 -5.92
CA LEU A 232 9.85 -7.64 -4.55
C LEU A 232 10.70 -8.62 -3.73
N GLN A 233 11.24 -9.66 -4.38
CA GLN A 233 12.00 -10.72 -3.73
C GLN A 233 13.51 -10.48 -3.81
N PHE A 234 14.02 -9.96 -4.94
CA PHE A 234 15.44 -9.76 -5.23
C PHE A 234 15.74 -8.29 -5.51
N VAL A 235 16.32 -7.61 -4.51
CA VAL A 235 16.53 -6.16 -4.56
C VAL A 235 17.85 -5.84 -5.23
N GLY A 236 17.84 -4.86 -6.13
CA GLY A 236 19.05 -4.29 -6.71
C GLY A 236 19.53 -4.97 -7.99
N SER A 237 18.73 -5.86 -8.58
CA SER A 237 19.03 -6.46 -9.88
C SER A 237 19.09 -5.41 -10.98
N GLU A 238 19.98 -5.61 -11.96
CA GLU A 238 20.06 -4.75 -13.15
C GLU A 238 18.86 -4.91 -14.09
N LEU A 239 18.04 -5.96 -13.93
CA LEU A 239 16.83 -6.19 -14.76
C LEU A 239 15.92 -4.97 -14.79
N ALA A 240 15.84 -4.21 -13.69
CA ALA A 240 15.06 -2.97 -13.62
C ALA A 240 15.49 -1.91 -14.66
N SER A 241 16.74 -1.97 -15.15
CA SER A 241 17.25 -1.07 -16.19
C SER A 241 16.99 -1.55 -17.61
N TYR A 242 16.56 -2.82 -17.78
CA TYR A 242 16.36 -3.48 -19.07
C TYR A 242 14.97 -4.10 -19.22
N ILE A 243 14.05 -3.82 -18.30
CA ILE A 243 12.69 -4.36 -18.38
C ILE A 243 11.85 -3.66 -19.46
N GLY A 244 12.04 -2.35 -19.66
CA GLY A 244 11.22 -1.54 -20.56
C GLY A 244 9.96 -0.96 -19.92
N ASP A 245 9.23 -0.16 -20.68
CA ASP A 245 7.92 0.38 -20.28
C ASP A 245 6.81 -0.33 -21.05
N TRP A 246 5.96 -1.06 -20.33
CA TRP A 246 4.81 -1.76 -20.92
C TRP A 246 3.78 -0.79 -21.51
N GLN A 247 3.77 0.49 -21.11
CA GLN A 247 2.84 1.52 -21.60
C GLN A 247 3.35 2.27 -22.84
N ASP A 248 4.59 2.05 -23.31
CA ASP A 248 5.17 2.79 -24.44
C ASP A 248 4.52 2.46 -25.81
N TYR A 249 3.39 1.75 -25.80
CA TYR A 249 2.55 1.50 -26.97
C TYR A 249 1.74 2.74 -27.44
N GLY A 250 1.64 3.79 -26.62
CA GLY A 250 0.51 4.74 -26.64
C GLY A 250 0.59 6.05 -27.48
N ASN A 251 1.63 6.36 -28.25
CA ASN A 251 1.65 7.65 -28.99
C ASN A 251 1.94 7.58 -30.50
N ASN A 252 2.31 6.42 -31.02
CA ASN A 252 2.63 6.28 -32.44
C ASN A 252 2.18 4.93 -33.03
N TRP A 253 1.19 4.24 -32.46
CA TRP A 253 0.53 3.01 -32.95
C TRP A 253 1.42 1.81 -33.33
N HIS A 254 2.73 1.98 -33.48
CA HIS A 254 3.71 1.00 -33.92
C HIS A 254 5.06 1.71 -33.75
N GLN A 255 5.38 2.30 -32.60
CA GLN A 255 6.73 2.77 -32.31
C GLN A 255 6.92 2.66 -30.81
N SER A 256 7.23 1.45 -30.31
CA SER A 256 8.38 1.43 -29.40
C SER A 256 9.46 2.23 -30.12
N ASN A 257 10.22 3.02 -29.40
CA ASN A 257 11.27 3.85 -29.99
C ASN A 257 12.33 3.05 -30.81
N GLY A 258 12.19 1.72 -30.92
CA GLY A 258 12.91 0.85 -31.86
C GLY A 258 14.40 0.82 -31.54
N ASN A 259 14.76 1.16 -30.31
CA ASN A 259 16.14 1.34 -29.91
C ASN A 259 16.46 0.98 -28.45
N ASP A 260 15.48 0.64 -27.62
CA ASP A 260 15.75 0.35 -26.21
C ASP A 260 16.27 -1.08 -25.99
N ASN A 261 15.92 -2.05 -26.85
CA ASN A 261 16.35 -3.46 -26.78
C ASN A 261 16.17 -3.99 -25.35
N ASP A 262 14.93 -3.96 -24.87
CA ASP A 262 14.54 -4.38 -23.53
C ASP A 262 13.63 -5.62 -23.56
N VAL A 263 13.33 -6.19 -22.39
CA VAL A 263 12.58 -7.44 -22.27
C VAL A 263 11.12 -7.26 -22.72
N VAL A 264 10.48 -6.14 -22.40
CA VAL A 264 9.10 -5.86 -22.82
C VAL A 264 8.99 -5.70 -24.33
N GLU A 265 9.94 -5.01 -24.97
CA GLU A 265 10.01 -4.87 -26.42
C GLU A 265 10.19 -6.23 -27.10
N GLY A 266 11.09 -7.09 -26.59
CA GLY A 266 11.27 -8.44 -27.12
C GLY A 266 10.03 -9.32 -26.95
N ALA A 267 9.27 -9.15 -25.87
CA ALA A 267 8.02 -9.89 -25.66
C ALA A 267 6.92 -9.46 -26.63
N PHE A 268 6.88 -8.19 -27.02
CA PHE A 268 5.96 -7.68 -28.05
C PHE A 268 6.35 -8.14 -29.45
N ASP A 269 7.65 -8.04 -29.79
CA ASP A 269 8.15 -8.30 -31.14
C ASP A 269 8.03 -9.77 -31.59
N GLU A 270 7.75 -10.71 -30.66
CA GLU A 270 7.57 -12.14 -31.00
C GLU A 270 6.26 -12.41 -31.76
N ASP A 271 5.21 -11.59 -31.58
CA ASP A 271 3.97 -11.66 -32.36
C ASP A 271 4.06 -10.95 -33.73
N VAL A 272 5.02 -10.03 -33.88
CA VAL A 272 5.11 -9.14 -35.04
C VAL A 272 5.79 -9.87 -36.21
N GLY A 273 5.01 -10.24 -37.23
CA GLY A 273 5.50 -10.94 -38.43
C GLY A 273 6.09 -10.05 -39.53
N ASP A 274 6.91 -10.63 -40.42
CA ASP A 274 7.39 -9.93 -41.64
C ASP A 274 6.27 -9.80 -42.69
N GLU A 275 5.80 -8.58 -42.92
CA GLU A 275 4.78 -8.25 -43.92
C GLU A 275 5.21 -8.48 -45.39
N SER A 276 6.45 -8.91 -45.65
CA SER A 276 7.00 -9.01 -47.01
C SER A 276 6.23 -9.96 -47.95
N LEU A 277 5.27 -10.74 -47.44
CA LEU A 277 4.40 -11.65 -48.22
C LEU A 277 3.10 -11.03 -48.77
N GLY A 278 2.74 -9.79 -48.42
CA GLY A 278 1.74 -8.99 -49.16
C GLY A 278 0.31 -9.53 -49.21
N VAL A 279 -0.11 -10.35 -48.24
CA VAL A 279 -1.46 -10.94 -48.21
C VAL A 279 -2.47 -10.07 -47.44
N ILE A 280 -2.04 -9.18 -46.54
CA ILE A 280 -2.93 -8.28 -45.78
C ILE A 280 -2.38 -6.86 -45.85
N GLY A 281 -2.98 -6.02 -46.69
CA GLY A 281 -2.44 -4.70 -47.08
C GLY A 281 -2.82 -3.53 -46.17
N TRP A 282 -2.74 -3.68 -44.85
CA TRP A 282 -3.19 -2.64 -43.89
C TRP A 282 -2.19 -2.24 -42.80
N ILE A 283 -1.08 -2.96 -42.63
CA ILE A 283 -0.01 -2.60 -41.69
C ILE A 283 1.18 -2.03 -42.52
N ASP A 284 1.90 -1.04 -41.99
CA ASP A 284 2.85 -0.21 -42.75
C ASP A 284 4.19 -0.95 -42.99
N PRO A 285 4.66 -1.13 -44.24
CA PRO A 285 5.88 -1.89 -44.60
C PRO A 285 7.22 -1.31 -44.11
N GLY A 286 7.19 -0.36 -43.18
CA GLY A 286 8.32 0.31 -42.56
C GLY A 286 8.79 -0.27 -41.22
N PHE A 287 8.04 -1.21 -40.62
CA PHE A 287 8.39 -1.76 -39.32
C PHE A 287 9.58 -2.74 -39.40
N HIS A 288 10.65 -2.44 -38.66
CA HIS A 288 11.87 -3.26 -38.42
C HIS A 288 12.84 -3.60 -39.57
N LYS A 289 12.96 -2.80 -40.64
CA LYS A 289 14.09 -2.98 -41.60
C LYS A 289 15.45 -2.48 -41.08
N ASP A 290 15.45 -1.65 -40.03
CA ASP A 290 16.61 -0.85 -39.63
C ASP A 290 17.19 -1.21 -38.24
N ILE A 291 16.73 -2.28 -37.56
CA ILE A 291 17.30 -2.76 -36.28
C ILE A 291 18.08 -4.07 -36.51
N PRO A 292 19.42 -4.01 -36.62
CA PRO A 292 20.28 -5.17 -36.49
C PRO A 292 20.52 -5.52 -35.02
N PRO A 293 20.56 -6.81 -34.66
CA PRO A 293 20.39 -7.95 -35.54
C PRO A 293 18.90 -8.18 -35.83
N GLN A 294 18.56 -8.21 -37.13
CA GLN A 294 17.29 -8.75 -37.61
C GLN A 294 17.05 -10.07 -36.89
N ASN A 295 15.85 -10.28 -36.35
CA ASN A 295 15.47 -11.53 -35.72
C ASN A 295 16.04 -12.69 -36.57
N PRO A 296 16.97 -13.48 -36.00
CA PRO A 296 17.69 -14.52 -36.71
C PRO A 296 16.83 -15.54 -37.45
N PHE A 297 15.62 -15.74 -36.92
CA PHE A 297 14.80 -16.91 -37.13
C PHE A 297 13.62 -16.56 -38.01
N ASP A 298 13.80 -16.68 -39.32
CA ASP A 298 12.75 -16.69 -40.37
C ASP A 298 11.33 -16.41 -39.84
N GLN A 299 10.95 -15.12 -39.72
CA GLN A 299 9.64 -14.69 -39.19
C GLN A 299 8.52 -14.81 -40.24
N ASP A 300 8.68 -15.70 -41.23
CA ASP A 300 7.58 -16.10 -42.10
C ASP A 300 6.56 -16.86 -41.21
N HIS A 301 5.57 -16.12 -40.70
CA HIS A 301 4.48 -16.58 -39.83
C HIS A 301 4.92 -16.95 -38.38
N PRO A 302 5.32 -15.97 -37.55
CA PRO A 302 5.83 -16.23 -36.20
C PRO A 302 4.81 -16.97 -35.32
N TYR A 303 3.53 -16.65 -35.45
CA TYR A 303 2.43 -17.26 -34.71
C TYR A 303 2.36 -18.80 -34.82
N TYR A 304 2.83 -19.43 -35.90
CA TYR A 304 2.88 -20.91 -35.95
C TYR A 304 3.95 -21.52 -35.04
N ARG A 305 4.76 -20.73 -34.36
CA ARG A 305 5.80 -21.19 -33.43
C ARG A 305 5.42 -20.99 -31.97
N HIS A 306 4.24 -20.47 -31.68
CA HIS A 306 3.74 -20.25 -30.31
C HIS A 306 3.13 -21.51 -29.69
N PHE A 307 2.97 -22.56 -30.49
CA PHE A 307 2.25 -23.77 -30.09
C PHE A 307 3.17 -24.93 -29.66
N CYS A 308 2.66 -25.79 -28.80
CA CYS A 308 3.15 -27.16 -28.59
C CYS A 308 1.96 -28.11 -28.44
N ALA A 309 2.20 -29.43 -28.26
CA ALA A 309 1.13 -30.41 -28.14
C ALA A 309 0.87 -30.90 -26.70
N GLY A 310 1.43 -30.19 -25.71
CA GLY A 310 1.38 -30.56 -24.30
C GLY A 310 2.75 -30.56 -23.63
N GLY A 311 2.77 -30.72 -22.31
CA GLY A 311 4.00 -30.86 -21.50
C GLY A 311 4.53 -32.29 -21.41
N ASP A 312 3.75 -33.26 -21.84
CA ASP A 312 4.02 -34.68 -21.69
C ASP A 312 5.07 -35.19 -22.71
N GLY A 313 5.76 -36.30 -22.38
CA GLY A 313 6.52 -37.09 -23.34
C GLY A 313 7.38 -36.29 -24.35
N THR A 314 6.99 -36.36 -25.63
CA THR A 314 7.62 -35.62 -26.75
C THR A 314 6.81 -34.43 -27.23
N GLU A 315 5.72 -34.11 -26.54
CA GLU A 315 4.69 -33.15 -26.98
C GLU A 315 5.19 -31.70 -26.92
N LEU A 316 6.09 -31.40 -25.98
CA LEU A 316 6.73 -30.09 -25.88
C LEU A 316 7.50 -29.69 -27.16
N THR A 317 7.99 -30.68 -27.92
CA THR A 317 8.69 -30.48 -29.20
C THR A 317 7.80 -30.70 -30.43
N ASN A 318 6.50 -30.89 -30.22
CA ASN A 318 5.52 -31.12 -31.29
C ASN A 318 4.74 -29.84 -31.57
N GLY A 319 5.35 -28.93 -32.34
CA GLY A 319 4.70 -27.70 -32.78
C GLY A 319 3.63 -27.94 -33.85
N ILE A 320 2.88 -26.89 -34.17
CA ILE A 320 1.79 -27.01 -35.13
C ILE A 320 2.31 -27.17 -36.57
N LEU A 321 1.63 -28.02 -37.34
CA LEU A 321 1.97 -28.38 -38.71
C LEU A 321 3.37 -28.99 -38.86
N THR A 322 4.33 -28.18 -39.32
CA THR A 322 5.75 -28.52 -39.52
C THR A 322 6.67 -27.43 -38.98
N PHE A 323 6.11 -26.47 -38.26
CA PHE A 323 6.87 -25.40 -37.62
C PHE A 323 7.47 -25.93 -36.32
N ARG A 324 8.44 -25.21 -35.79
CA ARG A 324 9.01 -25.48 -34.47
C ARG A 324 7.95 -25.27 -33.41
N SER A 325 8.06 -25.98 -32.30
CA SER A 325 7.27 -25.62 -31.13
C SER A 325 7.80 -24.34 -30.46
N ALA A 326 7.01 -23.77 -29.55
CA ALA A 326 7.41 -22.62 -28.74
C ALA A 326 8.71 -22.88 -27.98
N TYR A 327 8.83 -24.06 -27.37
CA TYR A 327 10.07 -24.45 -26.70
C TYR A 327 11.27 -24.51 -27.66
N GLU A 328 11.13 -25.11 -28.85
CA GLU A 328 12.23 -25.19 -29.82
C GLU A 328 12.63 -23.81 -30.35
N GLN A 329 11.69 -22.87 -30.45
CA GLN A 329 11.96 -21.48 -30.82
C GLN A 329 12.64 -20.74 -29.66
N ALA A 330 12.18 -20.91 -28.42
CA ALA A 330 12.78 -20.34 -27.22
C ALA A 330 14.22 -20.84 -27.00
N ASP A 331 14.46 -22.14 -27.16
CA ASP A 331 15.78 -22.77 -27.08
C ASP A 331 16.75 -22.20 -28.13
N ALA A 332 16.25 -21.84 -29.32
CA ALA A 332 17.06 -21.19 -30.35
C ALA A 332 17.49 -19.76 -29.95
N TYR A 333 16.65 -18.98 -29.27
CA TYR A 333 17.06 -17.70 -28.66
C TYR A 333 18.01 -17.91 -27.48
N TRP A 334 17.78 -18.96 -26.70
CA TRP A 334 18.53 -19.25 -25.48
C TRP A 334 19.97 -19.70 -25.75
N GLU A 335 20.14 -20.78 -26.52
CA GLU A 335 21.43 -21.39 -26.84
C GLU A 335 22.09 -20.75 -28.07
N GLY A 336 21.30 -20.07 -28.90
CA GLY A 336 21.71 -19.60 -30.22
C GLY A 336 21.62 -20.70 -31.26
N GLU A 337 21.46 -20.32 -32.53
CA GLU A 337 21.45 -21.27 -33.63
C GLU A 337 22.15 -20.71 -34.88
N GLY A 338 22.88 -21.60 -35.56
CA GLY A 338 23.56 -21.28 -36.81
C GLY A 338 24.71 -20.31 -36.60
N SER A 339 24.53 -19.05 -37.03
CA SER A 339 25.52 -17.97 -36.88
C SER A 339 25.14 -16.94 -35.82
N TYR A 340 24.07 -17.18 -35.09
CA TYR A 340 23.55 -16.26 -34.09
C TYR A 340 23.89 -16.75 -32.69
N ASP A 341 24.33 -15.83 -31.85
CA ASP A 341 24.71 -16.10 -30.47
C ASP A 341 23.45 -16.15 -29.60
N GLY A 342 23.41 -17.08 -28.64
CA GLY A 342 22.36 -17.16 -27.63
C GLY A 342 22.50 -16.07 -26.57
N LEU A 343 21.46 -15.87 -25.76
CA LEU A 343 21.39 -14.80 -24.75
C LEU A 343 22.59 -14.77 -23.79
N ALA A 344 22.99 -15.91 -23.21
CA ALA A 344 24.12 -15.94 -22.28
C ALA A 344 25.42 -15.51 -22.97
N SER A 345 25.60 -15.88 -24.24
CA SER A 345 26.76 -15.47 -25.03
C SER A 345 26.72 -13.97 -25.37
N LEU A 346 25.55 -13.42 -25.72
CA LEU A 346 25.38 -11.98 -25.95
C LEU A 346 25.70 -11.18 -24.69
N TYR A 347 25.23 -11.66 -23.54
CA TYR A 347 25.51 -11.08 -22.23
C TYR A 347 27.02 -11.07 -21.92
N GLU A 348 27.70 -12.21 -22.04
CA GLU A 348 29.15 -12.34 -21.83
C GLU A 348 29.98 -11.44 -22.76
N GLN A 349 29.48 -11.18 -23.97
CA GLN A 349 30.13 -10.30 -24.95
C GLN A 349 29.92 -8.80 -24.67
N GLY A 350 29.09 -8.45 -23.67
CA GLY A 350 28.74 -7.08 -23.32
C GLY A 350 27.61 -6.48 -24.16
N SER A 351 26.92 -7.30 -24.97
CA SER A 351 25.71 -6.93 -25.70
C SER A 351 24.48 -7.12 -24.82
N VAL A 352 24.52 -6.52 -23.62
CA VAL A 352 23.56 -6.78 -22.53
C VAL A 352 22.12 -6.46 -22.95
N SER A 353 21.87 -5.31 -23.58
CA SER A 353 20.52 -4.97 -24.07
C SER A 353 19.99 -6.02 -25.07
N SER A 354 20.79 -6.45 -26.05
CA SER A 354 20.36 -7.50 -26.99
C SER A 354 20.08 -8.85 -26.31
N SER A 355 20.81 -9.17 -25.23
CA SER A 355 20.52 -10.35 -24.41
C SER A 355 19.15 -10.23 -23.74
N TYR A 356 18.80 -9.07 -23.17
CA TYR A 356 17.51 -8.85 -22.54
C TYR A 356 16.36 -8.77 -23.55
N TYR A 357 16.59 -8.21 -24.73
CA TYR A 357 15.65 -8.28 -25.85
C TYR A 357 15.33 -9.74 -26.24
N TYR A 358 16.34 -10.60 -26.39
CA TYR A 358 16.10 -12.04 -26.65
C TYR A 358 15.44 -12.74 -25.46
N LEU A 359 15.74 -12.32 -24.23
CA LEU A 359 15.02 -12.82 -23.06
C LEU A 359 13.53 -12.48 -23.14
N GLY A 360 13.17 -11.30 -23.66
CA GLY A 360 11.79 -10.91 -23.96
C GLY A 360 11.07 -11.86 -24.89
N HIS A 361 11.69 -12.25 -26.01
CA HIS A 361 11.13 -13.26 -26.91
C HIS A 361 10.90 -14.62 -26.20
N VAL A 362 11.82 -15.03 -25.32
CA VAL A 362 11.65 -16.25 -24.52
C VAL A 362 10.53 -16.08 -23.47
N CYS A 363 10.37 -14.89 -22.89
CA CYS A 363 9.24 -14.58 -21.99
C CYS A 363 7.91 -14.77 -22.69
N HIS A 364 7.76 -14.22 -23.89
CA HIS A 364 6.55 -14.36 -24.71
C HIS A 364 6.23 -15.85 -24.95
N LEU A 365 7.17 -16.61 -25.50
CA LEU A 365 6.96 -18.04 -25.81
C LEU A 365 6.68 -18.89 -24.57
N LEU A 366 7.18 -18.50 -23.40
CA LEU A 366 6.85 -19.17 -22.14
C LEU A 366 5.44 -18.81 -21.65
N GLN A 367 4.98 -17.58 -21.89
CA GLN A 367 3.63 -17.12 -21.58
C GLN A 367 2.60 -17.79 -22.49
N ASP A 368 2.93 -18.07 -23.75
CA ASP A 368 2.12 -18.91 -24.63
C ASP A 368 1.87 -20.30 -24.03
N MET A 369 2.84 -20.86 -23.30
CA MET A 369 2.64 -22.14 -22.59
C MET A 369 1.68 -22.03 -21.40
N THR A 370 1.12 -20.85 -21.15
CA THR A 370 0.03 -20.60 -20.19
C THR A 370 -1.31 -20.33 -20.87
N VAL A 371 -1.39 -20.49 -22.19
CA VAL A 371 -2.63 -20.44 -22.97
C VAL A 371 -3.04 -21.86 -23.35
N PRO A 372 -4.22 -22.36 -22.91
CA PRO A 372 -4.69 -23.71 -23.22
C PRO A 372 -4.67 -24.05 -24.71
N ALA A 373 -5.13 -23.13 -25.57
CA ALA A 373 -5.10 -23.34 -27.02
C ALA A 373 -3.68 -23.56 -27.58
N HIS A 374 -2.69 -22.86 -27.03
CA HIS A 374 -1.31 -22.94 -27.50
C HIS A 374 -0.65 -24.25 -27.11
N VAL A 375 -0.95 -24.80 -25.93
CA VAL A 375 -0.44 -26.10 -25.50
C VAL A 375 -1.19 -27.28 -26.12
N HIS A 376 -2.38 -27.08 -26.71
CA HIS A 376 -3.13 -28.11 -27.43
C HIS A 376 -2.86 -28.17 -28.95
N ASN A 377 -1.99 -27.29 -29.48
CA ASN A 377 -1.92 -27.00 -30.92
C ASN A 377 -3.29 -26.61 -31.53
N ASP A 378 -4.12 -25.94 -30.75
CA ASP A 378 -5.44 -25.47 -31.15
C ASP A 378 -5.31 -24.13 -31.89
N SER A 379 -5.04 -24.20 -33.19
CA SER A 379 -4.87 -22.99 -33.99
C SER A 379 -6.20 -22.36 -34.34
N HIS A 380 -6.40 -21.19 -33.76
CA HIS A 380 -7.56 -20.33 -33.92
C HIS A 380 -7.12 -19.11 -34.76
N ALA A 381 -7.42 -19.15 -36.05
CA ALA A 381 -7.05 -18.07 -36.95
C ALA A 381 -8.12 -16.96 -36.85
N GLY A 382 -7.88 -15.90 -36.07
CA GLY A 382 -8.84 -14.81 -35.83
C GLY A 382 -9.50 -14.24 -37.10
N HIS A 383 -8.76 -14.18 -38.22
CA HIS A 383 -9.26 -13.73 -39.52
C HIS A 383 -10.24 -14.68 -40.24
N LEU A 384 -10.43 -15.90 -39.74
CA LEU A 384 -11.39 -16.90 -40.23
C LEU A 384 -12.66 -17.00 -39.36
N GLY A 385 -12.77 -16.19 -38.30
CA GLY A 385 -13.95 -16.11 -37.43
C GLY A 385 -13.99 -17.15 -36.33
N ASP A 386 -12.81 -17.52 -35.83
CA ASP A 386 -12.60 -18.48 -34.75
C ASP A 386 -11.52 -17.91 -33.81
N PRO A 387 -11.85 -16.88 -33.01
CA PRO A 387 -10.95 -16.38 -31.97
C PRO A 387 -10.99 -17.32 -30.76
N ASP A 388 -9.86 -17.58 -30.11
CA ASP A 388 -9.83 -18.29 -28.83
C ASP A 388 -10.50 -17.43 -27.75
N SER A 389 -11.48 -18.01 -27.07
CA SER A 389 -12.34 -17.29 -26.12
C SER A 389 -11.54 -16.78 -24.91
N TYR A 390 -10.49 -17.48 -24.50
CA TYR A 390 -9.63 -17.09 -23.38
C TYR A 390 -8.74 -15.90 -23.76
N GLU A 391 -7.98 -16.00 -24.85
CA GLU A 391 -7.10 -14.91 -25.33
C GLU A 391 -7.90 -13.65 -25.66
N TYR A 392 -9.06 -13.80 -26.32
CA TYR A 392 -9.93 -12.67 -26.64
C TYR A 392 -10.40 -11.93 -25.39
N THR A 393 -10.86 -12.67 -24.37
CA THR A 393 -11.40 -12.07 -23.14
C THR A 393 -10.30 -11.45 -22.31
N VAL A 394 -9.18 -12.15 -22.08
CA VAL A 394 -8.07 -11.66 -21.27
C VAL A 394 -7.32 -10.51 -21.96
N GLY A 395 -7.36 -10.47 -23.30
CA GLY A 395 -6.84 -9.36 -24.12
C GLY A 395 -7.46 -8.02 -23.78
N GLU A 396 -8.72 -7.97 -23.35
CA GLU A 396 -9.38 -6.71 -23.02
C GLU A 396 -8.65 -5.98 -21.87
N ASP A 397 -8.40 -4.68 -22.06
CA ASP A 397 -7.68 -3.81 -21.09
C ASP A 397 -8.20 -3.94 -19.65
N ASP A 398 -9.51 -4.06 -19.49
CA ASP A 398 -10.17 -4.19 -18.20
C ASP A 398 -9.97 -5.55 -17.53
N HIS A 399 -9.51 -6.57 -18.27
CA HIS A 399 -9.32 -7.94 -17.76
C HIS A 399 -7.87 -8.23 -17.38
N TYR A 400 -6.87 -8.04 -18.25
CA TYR A 400 -5.49 -8.35 -17.86
C TYR A 400 -5.00 -7.48 -16.70
N ALA A 401 -5.49 -6.24 -16.59
CA ALA A 401 -5.14 -5.31 -15.51
C ALA A 401 -5.65 -5.74 -14.13
N LEU A 402 -6.60 -6.69 -14.06
CA LEU A 402 -7.06 -7.30 -12.80
C LEU A 402 -6.02 -8.19 -12.14
N PHE A 403 -4.98 -8.57 -12.90
CA PHE A 403 -3.92 -9.48 -12.49
C PHE A 403 -2.61 -8.73 -12.32
N GLY A 404 -1.81 -9.14 -11.34
CA GLY A 404 -0.47 -8.57 -11.14
C GLY A 404 -0.20 -8.10 -9.72
N VAL A 405 1.02 -7.63 -9.50
CA VAL A 405 1.50 -7.26 -8.16
C VAL A 405 0.69 -6.08 -7.61
N GLY A 406 0.06 -6.29 -6.44
CA GLY A 406 -0.78 -5.28 -5.79
C GLY A 406 -2.27 -5.41 -6.09
N THR A 407 -2.66 -6.36 -6.94
CA THR A 407 -4.06 -6.73 -7.17
C THR A 407 -4.52 -7.87 -6.25
N GLY A 408 -5.82 -8.18 -6.22
CA GLY A 408 -6.34 -9.37 -5.55
C GLY A 408 -5.91 -10.70 -6.18
N ASN A 409 -5.47 -10.66 -7.45
CA ASN A 409 -5.08 -11.82 -8.25
C ASN A 409 -3.58 -11.75 -8.61
N ALA A 410 -2.74 -11.56 -7.61
CA ALA A 410 -1.28 -11.50 -7.77
C ALA A 410 -0.62 -12.90 -7.82
N PRO A 411 0.61 -13.00 -8.35
CA PRO A 411 1.49 -14.13 -8.08
C PRO A 411 1.79 -14.22 -6.57
N TYR A 412 2.00 -15.43 -6.05
CA TYR A 412 2.25 -15.63 -4.61
C TYR A 412 3.46 -16.53 -4.35
N GLY A 413 3.93 -16.51 -3.09
CA GLY A 413 5.01 -17.40 -2.64
C GLY A 413 6.40 -16.97 -3.12
N GLY A 414 7.36 -17.90 -3.01
CA GLY A 414 8.72 -17.72 -3.51
C GLY A 414 8.82 -18.11 -4.99
N ILE A 415 9.67 -17.45 -5.75
CA ILE A 415 9.89 -17.78 -7.16
C ILE A 415 10.54 -19.17 -7.26
N PRO A 416 9.96 -20.11 -8.02
CA PRO A 416 10.51 -21.46 -8.14
C PRO A 416 11.85 -21.47 -8.89
N GLU A 417 12.62 -22.52 -8.66
CA GLU A 417 13.88 -22.77 -9.38
C GLU A 417 13.73 -23.96 -10.33
N TYR A 418 14.29 -23.81 -11.53
CA TYR A 418 14.30 -24.85 -12.54
C TYR A 418 15.72 -25.20 -12.93
N SER A 419 15.91 -26.47 -13.31
CA SER A 419 17.23 -27.00 -13.68
C SER A 419 17.66 -26.73 -15.12
N SER A 420 16.72 -26.30 -15.98
CA SER A 420 16.93 -26.02 -17.40
C SER A 420 15.71 -25.31 -17.99
N LEU A 421 15.88 -24.69 -19.16
CA LEU A 421 14.78 -24.10 -19.92
C LEU A 421 13.71 -25.15 -20.28
N GLU A 422 14.12 -26.34 -20.70
CA GLU A 422 13.19 -27.45 -20.99
C GLU A 422 12.33 -27.79 -19.77
N ALA A 423 12.92 -27.88 -18.57
CA ALA A 423 12.19 -28.21 -17.36
C ALA A 423 11.13 -27.13 -17.02
N LEU A 424 11.47 -25.86 -17.21
CA LEU A 424 10.56 -24.74 -17.00
C LEU A 424 9.40 -24.78 -18.00
N PHE A 425 9.68 -24.85 -19.29
CA PHE A 425 8.66 -24.94 -20.35
C PHE A 425 7.77 -26.16 -20.17
N ARG A 426 8.37 -27.31 -19.86
CA ARG A 426 7.64 -28.56 -19.65
C ARG A 426 6.64 -28.46 -18.51
N ILE A 427 7.06 -27.97 -17.35
CA ILE A 427 6.19 -27.84 -16.17
C ILE A 427 5.12 -26.77 -16.42
N THR A 428 5.46 -25.71 -17.15
CA THR A 428 4.50 -24.66 -17.53
C THR A 428 3.41 -25.23 -18.43
N ALA A 429 3.79 -25.92 -19.52
CA ALA A 429 2.85 -26.52 -20.46
C ALA A 429 2.02 -27.63 -19.82
N ASP A 430 2.63 -28.56 -19.07
CA ASP A 430 1.94 -29.67 -18.38
C ASP A 430 0.87 -29.18 -17.39
N TYR A 431 1.10 -28.03 -16.75
CA TYR A 431 0.12 -27.42 -15.85
C TYR A 431 -1.06 -26.81 -16.60
N THR A 432 -0.79 -26.21 -17.76
CA THR A 432 -1.80 -25.51 -18.58
C THR A 432 -2.67 -26.48 -19.37
N ASP A 433 -2.07 -27.56 -19.86
CA ASP A 433 -2.67 -28.65 -20.66
C ASP A 433 -3.77 -29.42 -19.89
N ASP A 434 -3.89 -29.19 -18.57
CA ASP A 434 -5.01 -29.69 -17.76
C ASP A 434 -6.34 -28.95 -18.06
N TYR A 435 -6.31 -27.71 -18.57
CA TYR A 435 -7.52 -26.94 -18.91
C TYR A 435 -7.95 -27.18 -20.35
N ASP A 436 -9.25 -27.30 -20.59
CA ASP A 436 -9.79 -27.31 -21.96
C ASP A 436 -9.49 -25.99 -22.69
N SER A 437 -9.21 -26.09 -23.99
CA SER A 437 -9.32 -25.00 -24.97
C SER A 437 -10.63 -25.11 -25.75
N ASP A 438 -10.96 -24.12 -26.57
CA ASP A 438 -12.22 -24.09 -27.33
C ASP A 438 -12.50 -25.36 -28.16
N ASP A 439 -11.48 -25.96 -28.80
CA ASP A 439 -11.67 -27.16 -29.65
C ASP A 439 -11.11 -28.47 -29.07
N TYR A 440 -10.26 -28.39 -28.04
CA TYR A 440 -9.55 -29.54 -27.47
C TYR A 440 -9.74 -29.64 -25.96
N SER A 441 -10.14 -30.83 -25.51
CA SER A 441 -10.24 -31.12 -24.08
C SER A 441 -8.85 -31.28 -23.48
N GLY A 442 -8.66 -30.72 -22.30
CA GLY A 442 -7.45 -30.85 -21.51
C GLY A 442 -7.30 -32.25 -20.92
N ASP A 443 -6.13 -32.46 -20.32
CA ASP A 443 -5.74 -33.72 -19.74
C ASP A 443 -6.38 -33.97 -18.36
N SER A 444 -6.26 -35.21 -17.89
CA SER A 444 -6.70 -35.51 -16.52
C SER A 444 -5.69 -34.92 -15.53
N PRO A 445 -6.10 -34.05 -14.58
CA PRO A 445 -5.17 -33.26 -13.78
C PRO A 445 -4.03 -34.10 -13.23
N ALA A 446 -2.82 -33.76 -13.64
CA ALA A 446 -1.63 -34.53 -13.29
C ALA A 446 -1.46 -34.57 -11.77
N GLU A 447 -1.06 -35.72 -11.21
CA GLU A 447 -0.82 -35.88 -9.76
C GLU A 447 0.22 -34.85 -9.22
N TYR A 448 1.02 -34.26 -10.12
CA TYR A 448 2.06 -33.26 -9.86
C TYR A 448 1.53 -31.87 -9.47
N ALA A 449 0.31 -31.48 -9.87
CA ALA A 449 -0.26 -30.16 -9.56
C ALA A 449 -0.43 -29.92 -8.04
N SER A 450 -0.53 -30.98 -7.24
CA SER A 450 -0.76 -30.91 -5.79
C SER A 450 0.41 -30.37 -4.96
N GLY A 451 1.62 -30.28 -5.53
CA GLY A 451 2.84 -29.90 -4.80
C GLY A 451 3.27 -28.44 -4.93
N TYR A 452 2.77 -27.70 -5.94
CA TYR A 452 3.37 -26.43 -6.34
C TYR A 452 2.62 -25.18 -5.86
N ARG A 453 1.39 -25.30 -5.33
CA ARG A 453 0.50 -24.13 -5.28
C ARG A 453 -0.47 -24.05 -4.09
N GLU A 454 -1.10 -22.88 -3.97
CA GLU A 454 -2.19 -22.61 -3.03
C GLU A 454 -3.31 -23.63 -3.24
N PRO A 455 -3.68 -24.39 -2.20
CA PRO A 455 -4.71 -25.42 -2.33
C PRO A 455 -6.02 -24.83 -2.86
N GLY A 456 -6.42 -25.28 -4.06
CA GLY A 456 -7.72 -24.96 -4.65
C GLY A 456 -7.71 -23.85 -5.71
N ARG A 457 -6.56 -23.30 -6.10
CA ARG A 457 -6.47 -22.37 -7.24
C ARG A 457 -6.63 -23.08 -8.59
N HIS A 458 -5.97 -24.22 -8.75
CA HIS A 458 -6.03 -25.03 -9.97
C HIS A 458 -7.35 -25.83 -10.03
N GLN A 459 -8.23 -25.48 -10.98
CA GLN A 459 -9.58 -26.02 -11.10
C GLN A 459 -9.97 -26.40 -12.54
N PRO A 460 -9.17 -27.23 -13.25
CA PRO A 460 -9.48 -27.62 -14.64
C PRO A 460 -10.84 -28.28 -14.80
N SER A 461 -11.32 -29.02 -13.80
CA SER A 461 -12.67 -29.63 -13.82
C SER A 461 -13.85 -28.64 -13.80
N ALA A 462 -13.59 -27.35 -13.65
CA ALA A 462 -14.59 -26.29 -13.69
C ALA A 462 -14.77 -25.69 -15.10
N VAL A 463 -13.95 -26.13 -16.06
CA VAL A 463 -13.95 -25.70 -17.47
C VAL A 463 -14.28 -26.93 -18.32
N ASP A 464 -15.27 -26.84 -19.21
CA ASP A 464 -15.70 -27.92 -20.12
C ASP A 464 -16.05 -27.37 -21.50
N ASN A 465 -15.26 -27.70 -22.52
CA ASN A 465 -15.48 -27.19 -23.87
C ASN A 465 -16.67 -27.83 -24.63
N SER A 466 -17.46 -28.71 -24.00
CA SER A 466 -18.54 -29.44 -24.70
C SER A 466 -19.68 -28.55 -25.23
N ASP A 467 -19.83 -27.34 -24.72
CA ASP A 467 -20.71 -26.28 -25.24
C ASP A 467 -19.97 -24.98 -25.63
N GLY A 468 -18.65 -25.05 -25.78
CA GLY A 468 -17.74 -23.90 -25.94
C GLY A 468 -17.39 -23.28 -24.58
N ILE A 469 -16.26 -22.59 -24.49
CA ILE A 469 -15.83 -21.95 -23.23
C ILE A 469 -16.59 -20.64 -23.04
N ASP A 470 -17.32 -20.51 -21.93
CA ASP A 470 -18.03 -19.28 -21.58
C ASP A 470 -17.19 -18.34 -20.68
N GLY A 471 -17.69 -17.12 -20.43
CA GLY A 471 -16.95 -16.13 -19.63
C GLY A 471 -16.67 -16.55 -18.18
N VAL A 472 -17.52 -17.38 -17.58
CA VAL A 472 -17.29 -17.89 -16.22
C VAL A 472 -16.17 -18.92 -16.22
N GLU A 473 -16.10 -19.75 -17.26
CA GLU A 473 -15.02 -20.71 -17.46
C GLU A 473 -13.70 -20.00 -17.76
N VAL A 474 -13.73 -18.95 -18.58
CA VAL A 474 -12.56 -18.07 -18.79
C VAL A 474 -12.07 -17.46 -17.47
N ASP A 475 -12.96 -17.03 -16.58
CA ASP A 475 -12.56 -16.54 -15.25
C ASP A 475 -11.80 -17.61 -14.44
N TYR A 476 -12.21 -18.88 -14.51
CA TYR A 476 -11.49 -19.97 -13.86
C TYR A 476 -10.08 -20.13 -14.44
N ILE A 477 -9.94 -20.09 -15.76
CA ILE A 477 -8.65 -20.17 -16.44
C ILE A 477 -7.77 -18.96 -16.07
N ALA A 478 -8.29 -17.74 -16.21
CA ALA A 478 -7.54 -16.50 -15.98
C ALA A 478 -7.08 -16.34 -14.53
N ASN A 479 -7.95 -16.66 -13.56
CA ASN A 479 -7.61 -16.60 -12.14
C ASN A 479 -6.49 -17.54 -11.72
N ASP A 480 -6.22 -18.60 -12.50
CA ASP A 480 -5.11 -19.51 -12.26
C ASP A 480 -3.88 -19.20 -13.12
N LEU A 481 -4.09 -19.09 -14.44
CA LEU A 481 -3.03 -19.07 -15.44
C LEU A 481 -2.37 -17.69 -15.60
N MET A 482 -3.07 -16.57 -15.38
CA MET A 482 -2.44 -15.25 -15.47
C MET A 482 -1.34 -15.08 -14.41
N PRO A 483 -1.56 -15.41 -13.12
CA PRO A 483 -0.49 -15.35 -12.13
C PRO A 483 0.51 -16.51 -12.26
N TRP A 484 0.12 -17.63 -12.87
CA TRP A 484 1.07 -18.68 -13.28
C TRP A 484 2.06 -18.17 -14.30
N ALA A 485 1.61 -17.48 -15.35
CA ALA A 485 2.47 -16.85 -16.34
C ALA A 485 3.48 -15.90 -15.71
N MET A 486 3.05 -15.07 -14.75
CA MET A 486 3.93 -14.16 -14.02
C MET A 486 4.96 -14.90 -13.15
N GLU A 487 4.56 -15.97 -12.45
CA GLU A 487 5.47 -16.79 -11.64
C GLU A 487 6.51 -17.51 -12.50
N GLN A 488 6.09 -18.11 -13.63
CA GLN A 488 6.99 -18.82 -14.54
C GLN A 488 7.93 -17.86 -15.27
N THR A 489 7.45 -16.68 -15.66
CA THR A 489 8.29 -15.63 -16.23
C THR A 489 9.30 -15.10 -15.20
N ALA A 490 8.91 -14.95 -13.93
CA ALA A 490 9.85 -14.57 -12.88
C ALA A 490 10.90 -15.68 -12.60
N ALA A 491 10.51 -16.94 -12.74
CA ALA A 491 11.41 -18.09 -12.66
C ALA A 491 12.37 -18.17 -13.85
N LEU A 492 11.93 -17.75 -15.04
CA LEU A 492 12.78 -17.57 -16.22
C LEU A 492 13.88 -16.54 -15.96
N PHE A 493 13.56 -15.42 -15.29
CA PHE A 493 14.57 -14.43 -14.89
C PHE A 493 15.61 -15.03 -13.93
N ARG A 494 15.19 -15.85 -12.96
CA ARG A 494 16.13 -16.59 -12.10
C ARG A 494 16.99 -17.55 -12.90
N LEU A 495 16.41 -18.31 -13.84
CA LEU A 495 17.15 -19.24 -14.69
C LEU A 495 18.17 -18.51 -15.59
N PHE A 496 17.80 -17.35 -16.13
CA PHE A 496 18.72 -16.49 -16.89
C PHE A 496 19.91 -16.08 -16.03
N TYR A 497 19.65 -15.57 -14.82
CA TYR A 497 20.72 -15.18 -13.90
C TYR A 497 21.55 -16.36 -13.41
N TYR A 498 20.96 -17.54 -13.21
CA TYR A 498 21.70 -18.76 -12.89
C TYR A 498 22.79 -19.07 -13.94
N GLU A 499 22.56 -18.71 -15.21
CA GLU A 499 23.57 -18.86 -16.27
C GLU A 499 24.58 -17.72 -16.28
N VAL A 500 24.12 -16.46 -16.23
CA VAL A 500 25.00 -15.29 -16.47
C VAL A 500 25.66 -14.72 -15.22
N ASP A 501 25.13 -14.99 -14.03
CA ASP A 501 25.63 -14.49 -12.74
C ASP A 501 26.19 -15.64 -11.89
N GLN A 502 27.51 -15.70 -11.82
CA GLN A 502 28.26 -16.69 -11.04
C GLN A 502 28.93 -16.07 -9.80
N THR A 503 28.53 -14.84 -9.44
CA THR A 503 29.15 -14.09 -8.35
C THR A 503 28.26 -14.18 -7.11
N ASN A 504 28.83 -14.59 -5.98
CA ASN A 504 28.06 -14.56 -4.74
C ASN A 504 27.74 -13.11 -4.31
N PRO A 505 26.56 -12.86 -3.72
CA PRO A 505 26.23 -11.56 -3.17
C PRO A 505 27.20 -11.18 -2.06
N SER A 506 27.52 -9.90 -1.94
CA SER A 506 28.37 -9.38 -0.85
C SER A 506 27.51 -9.14 0.37
N VAL A 507 27.87 -9.71 1.53
CA VAL A 507 27.05 -9.66 2.75
C VAL A 507 27.90 -9.24 3.96
N TRP A 508 27.39 -8.35 4.80
CA TRP A 508 28.07 -7.97 6.04
C TRP A 508 27.11 -7.58 7.17
N ILE A 509 27.59 -7.75 8.40
CA ILE A 509 26.90 -7.32 9.62
C ILE A 509 27.32 -5.87 9.90
N THR A 510 26.37 -4.96 10.04
CA THR A 510 26.63 -3.51 10.13
C THR A 510 26.95 -3.03 11.54
N ASN A 511 26.40 -3.69 12.56
CA ASN A 511 26.52 -3.27 13.96
C ASN A 511 27.53 -4.09 14.78
N LEU A 512 28.17 -5.10 14.19
CA LEU A 512 29.23 -5.91 14.83
C LEU A 512 30.46 -5.97 13.93
N VAL A 513 31.47 -5.14 14.22
CA VAL A 513 32.64 -4.93 13.34
C VAL A 513 33.89 -5.71 13.73
N GLN A 514 33.84 -6.51 14.80
CA GLN A 514 35.02 -7.19 15.31
C GLN A 514 35.16 -8.60 14.75
N HIS A 515 36.16 -8.84 13.91
CA HIS A 515 36.34 -10.11 13.19
C HIS A 515 37.44 -11.02 13.77
N ASP A 516 38.17 -10.58 14.81
CA ASP A 516 39.16 -11.42 15.50
C ASP A 516 38.53 -12.19 16.67
N PRO A 517 38.43 -13.53 16.60
CA PRO A 517 37.88 -14.34 17.70
C PRO A 517 38.70 -14.29 18.99
N ASN A 518 39.95 -13.79 18.95
CA ASN A 518 40.80 -13.63 20.12
C ASN A 518 40.72 -12.23 20.74
N ASN A 519 40.05 -11.30 20.06
CA ASN A 519 39.84 -9.94 20.53
C ASN A 519 38.38 -9.54 20.24
N PRO A 520 37.37 -10.26 20.77
CA PRO A 520 35.96 -9.99 20.47
C PRO A 520 35.55 -8.58 20.93
N GLY A 521 34.52 -8.02 20.30
CA GLY A 521 33.85 -6.82 20.82
C GLY A 521 33.18 -7.14 22.16
N VAL A 522 32.78 -6.13 22.93
CA VAL A 522 32.10 -6.34 24.22
C VAL A 522 30.64 -5.90 24.07
N SER A 523 29.72 -6.77 24.45
CA SER A 523 28.31 -6.43 24.68
C SER A 523 28.04 -6.42 26.17
N PHE A 524 27.41 -5.36 26.65
CA PHE A 524 26.96 -5.24 28.04
C PHE A 524 25.53 -5.73 28.24
N SER A 525 24.89 -6.23 27.18
CA SER A 525 23.55 -6.83 27.19
C SER A 525 23.60 -8.29 26.74
N CYS A 526 22.76 -9.13 27.36
CA CYS A 526 22.51 -10.48 26.89
C CYS A 526 21.66 -10.52 25.60
N THR A 527 20.97 -9.42 25.27
CA THR A 527 20.20 -9.29 24.03
C THR A 527 20.99 -8.47 23.03
N ILE A 528 21.36 -9.10 21.92
CA ILE A 528 22.22 -8.53 20.88
C ILE A 528 21.38 -8.36 19.61
N PRO A 529 21.05 -7.13 19.19
CA PRO A 529 20.53 -6.90 17.84
C PRO A 529 21.64 -7.18 16.82
N ILE A 530 21.28 -7.74 15.68
CA ILE A 530 22.19 -8.06 14.58
C ILE A 530 21.54 -7.59 13.29
N ASN A 531 22.17 -6.60 12.67
CA ASN A 531 21.68 -5.99 11.44
C ASN A 531 22.64 -6.35 10.31
N ALA A 532 22.09 -6.86 9.22
CA ALA A 532 22.82 -7.27 8.03
C ALA A 532 22.34 -6.50 6.82
N VAL A 533 23.24 -6.31 5.88
CA VAL A 533 22.93 -5.78 4.55
C VAL A 533 23.68 -6.62 3.52
N ALA A 534 23.17 -6.59 2.30
CA ALA A 534 23.79 -7.25 1.16
C ALA A 534 23.77 -6.34 -0.06
N GLU A 535 24.67 -6.63 -1.00
CA GLU A 535 24.74 -5.99 -2.31
C GLU A 535 25.00 -7.05 -3.37
N ASP A 536 24.21 -6.98 -4.43
CA ASP A 536 24.41 -7.66 -5.70
C ASP A 536 23.80 -6.77 -6.78
N THR A 537 24.57 -6.40 -7.80
CA THR A 537 24.09 -5.48 -8.84
C THR A 537 23.58 -6.19 -10.08
N GLN A 538 23.84 -7.49 -10.23
CA GLN A 538 23.48 -8.25 -11.43
C GLN A 538 22.13 -8.90 -11.19
N SER A 539 22.07 -9.93 -10.35
CA SER A 539 20.82 -10.64 -10.05
C SER A 539 20.07 -10.09 -8.82
N GLY A 540 20.66 -9.16 -8.07
CA GLY A 540 20.07 -8.61 -6.84
C GLY A 540 20.11 -9.61 -5.67
N TYR A 541 19.78 -9.19 -4.46
CA TYR A 541 19.82 -10.08 -3.28
C TYR A 541 18.43 -10.31 -2.67
N GLY A 542 18.22 -11.51 -2.12
CA GLY A 542 16.97 -11.92 -1.51
C GLY A 542 16.59 -11.07 -0.29
N ARG A 543 15.57 -10.21 -0.42
CA ARG A 543 15.11 -9.26 0.62
C ARG A 543 14.83 -9.95 1.95
N ASN A 544 14.16 -11.11 1.90
CA ASN A 544 13.69 -11.86 3.06
C ASN A 544 14.42 -13.21 3.23
N LEU A 545 15.57 -13.39 2.58
CA LEU A 545 16.32 -14.65 2.53
C LEU A 545 17.61 -14.62 3.38
N PHE A 546 17.76 -13.64 4.27
CA PHE A 546 18.91 -13.62 5.18
C PHE A 546 18.80 -14.80 6.15
N THR A 547 19.88 -15.57 6.29
CA THR A 547 20.01 -16.66 7.26
C THR A 547 21.08 -16.29 8.28
N PHE A 548 20.68 -16.15 9.53
CA PHE A 548 21.58 -15.79 10.63
C PHE A 548 22.02 -17.04 11.40
N GLU A 549 23.33 -17.18 11.52
CA GLU A 549 23.97 -18.26 12.24
C GLU A 549 24.82 -17.72 13.39
N TYR A 550 24.86 -18.49 14.48
CA TYR A 550 25.75 -18.23 15.60
C TYR A 550 26.57 -19.45 15.98
N ARG A 551 27.66 -19.21 16.69
CA ARG A 551 28.37 -20.22 17.48
C ARG A 551 28.79 -19.60 18.80
N GLU A 552 28.96 -20.41 19.82
CA GLU A 552 29.25 -19.96 21.17
C GLU A 552 30.48 -20.63 21.77
N LYS A 553 31.13 -19.93 22.71
CA LYS A 553 32.30 -20.40 23.44
C LYS A 553 32.16 -20.01 24.91
N PRO A 554 31.99 -20.99 25.83
CA PRO A 554 31.99 -20.71 27.26
C PRO A 554 33.37 -20.29 27.77
N PRO A 555 33.46 -19.65 28.95
CA PRO A 555 34.72 -19.27 29.58
C PRO A 555 35.70 -20.46 29.68
N GLY A 556 36.86 -20.33 29.03
CA GLY A 556 37.90 -21.37 29.01
C GLY A 556 37.56 -22.62 28.19
N GLY A 557 36.45 -22.62 27.44
CA GLY A 557 36.02 -23.72 26.58
C GLY A 557 36.43 -23.57 25.11
N SER A 558 35.82 -24.43 24.28
CA SER A 558 35.96 -24.45 22.82
C SER A 558 34.69 -23.92 22.14
N TRP A 559 34.82 -23.48 20.89
CA TRP A 559 33.68 -23.08 20.06
C TRP A 559 32.73 -24.26 19.77
N SER A 560 31.43 -24.00 19.77
CA SER A 560 30.40 -24.88 19.22
C SER A 560 30.44 -24.95 17.68
N LEU A 561 29.59 -25.79 17.11
CA LEU A 561 29.25 -25.71 15.68
C LEU A 561 28.40 -24.45 15.41
N TRP A 562 28.31 -24.07 14.13
CA TRP A 562 27.38 -23.03 13.70
C TRP A 562 25.96 -23.56 13.71
N GLU A 563 25.03 -22.75 14.22
CA GLU A 563 23.60 -23.05 14.33
C GLU A 563 22.78 -21.87 13.80
N VAL A 564 21.74 -22.15 13.01
CA VAL A 564 20.80 -21.14 12.54
C VAL A 564 19.88 -20.73 13.69
N PHE A 565 19.70 -19.43 13.91
CA PHE A 565 18.78 -18.92 14.93
C PHE A 565 17.69 -18.00 14.37
N ASN A 566 17.84 -17.49 13.15
CA ASN A 566 16.85 -16.62 12.51
C ASN A 566 16.99 -16.68 10.99
N THR A 567 15.87 -16.47 10.29
CA THR A 567 15.81 -16.17 8.86
C THR A 567 14.86 -14.99 8.64
N GLY A 568 15.16 -14.06 7.72
CA GLY A 568 14.29 -12.90 7.49
C GLY A 568 14.90 -11.75 6.68
N ASP A 569 14.55 -10.53 7.07
CA ASP A 569 14.70 -9.28 6.30
C ASP A 569 16.02 -8.52 6.50
N GLY A 570 17.04 -9.21 7.02
CA GLY A 570 18.31 -8.58 7.39
C GLY A 570 18.37 -8.07 8.83
N ASN A 571 17.32 -8.25 9.65
CA ASN A 571 17.37 -7.93 11.08
C ASN A 571 17.08 -9.16 11.95
N ALA A 572 17.87 -9.35 12.99
CA ALA A 572 17.67 -10.43 13.96
C ALA A 572 18.05 -10.00 15.38
N THR A 573 17.44 -10.64 16.38
CA THR A 573 17.78 -10.44 17.80
C THR A 573 18.23 -11.76 18.41
N PHE A 574 19.43 -11.77 18.98
CA PHE A 574 20.00 -12.95 19.62
C PHE A 574 20.04 -12.79 21.14
N ASN A 575 19.65 -13.83 21.89
CA ASN A 575 19.74 -13.85 23.35
C ASN A 575 20.86 -14.79 23.79
N GLY A 576 21.94 -14.22 24.33
CA GLY A 576 23.11 -14.95 24.81
C GLY A 576 23.17 -15.09 26.33
N THR A 577 24.27 -15.68 26.78
CA THR A 577 24.59 -15.92 28.20
C THR A 577 25.78 -15.07 28.62
N ASN A 578 25.67 -14.42 29.77
CA ASN A 578 26.75 -13.64 30.34
C ASN A 578 28.05 -14.47 30.52
N GLY A 579 29.18 -13.88 30.17
CA GLY A 579 30.52 -14.46 30.19
C GLY A 579 30.86 -15.30 28.96
N TYR A 580 29.92 -15.58 28.06
CA TYR A 580 30.18 -16.34 26.84
C TYR A 580 30.67 -15.42 25.72
N THR A 581 31.50 -15.98 24.84
CA THR A 581 31.84 -15.35 23.56
C THR A 581 31.01 -15.97 22.46
N TYR A 582 30.41 -15.13 21.62
CA TYR A 582 29.61 -15.50 20.45
C TYR A 582 30.34 -15.11 19.18
N GLY A 583 30.19 -15.93 18.14
CA GLY A 583 30.53 -15.61 16.77
C GLY A 583 29.25 -15.64 15.95
N PHE A 584 29.03 -14.62 15.13
CA PHE A 584 27.88 -14.49 14.25
C PHE A 584 28.34 -14.46 12.81
N ARG A 585 27.57 -15.07 11.92
CA ARG A 585 27.68 -14.85 10.48
C ARG A 585 26.27 -14.86 9.90
N VAL A 586 26.13 -14.17 8.80
CA VAL A 586 24.91 -14.10 8.01
C VAL A 586 25.21 -14.50 6.56
N SER A 587 24.28 -15.21 5.95
CA SER A 587 24.28 -15.51 4.51
C SER A 587 22.99 -15.05 3.87
N VAL A 588 23.02 -14.75 2.57
CA VAL A 588 21.83 -14.49 1.75
C VAL A 588 22.06 -15.03 0.35
N GLU A 589 20.97 -15.41 -0.30
CA GLU A 589 20.93 -15.89 -1.67
C GLU A 589 20.57 -14.74 -2.63
N ASP A 590 21.14 -14.73 -3.83
CA ASP A 590 20.82 -13.78 -4.89
C ASP A 590 19.75 -14.29 -5.87
N GLY A 591 19.45 -13.49 -6.90
CA GLY A 591 18.50 -13.88 -7.96
C GLY A 591 18.95 -15.07 -8.80
N ALA A 592 20.24 -15.40 -8.80
CA ALA A 592 20.85 -16.50 -9.53
C ALA A 592 20.95 -17.81 -8.72
N GLY A 593 20.66 -17.76 -7.42
CA GLY A 593 20.83 -18.88 -6.48
C GLY A 593 22.24 -18.99 -5.86
N ASN A 594 23.13 -18.01 -6.06
CA ASN A 594 24.41 -17.97 -5.36
C ASN A 594 24.22 -17.50 -3.91
N VAL A 595 24.98 -18.12 -2.99
CA VAL A 595 24.91 -17.79 -1.57
C VAL A 595 26.14 -17.04 -1.10
N GLY A 596 25.97 -15.78 -0.76
CA GLY A 596 26.96 -14.95 -0.09
C GLY A 596 27.00 -15.24 1.41
N THR A 597 28.19 -15.19 2.03
CA THR A 597 28.31 -15.31 3.49
C THR A 597 29.30 -14.27 4.01
N SER A 598 28.86 -13.52 5.01
CA SER A 598 29.70 -12.53 5.70
C SER A 598 30.90 -13.12 6.43
N LEU A 599 31.92 -12.28 6.66
CA LEU A 599 32.96 -12.59 7.63
C LEU A 599 32.34 -12.72 9.03
N PRO A 600 32.75 -13.72 9.83
CA PRO A 600 32.26 -13.82 11.19
C PRO A 600 32.58 -12.59 12.04
N SER A 601 31.62 -12.13 12.83
CA SER A 601 31.79 -11.10 13.84
C SER A 601 31.72 -11.72 15.24
N TYR A 602 32.54 -11.26 16.18
CA TYR A 602 32.69 -11.84 17.51
C TYR A 602 32.42 -10.84 18.60
N VAL A 603 31.66 -11.27 19.61
CA VAL A 603 31.33 -10.47 20.78
C VAL A 603 31.41 -11.31 22.05
N ILE A 604 31.94 -10.77 23.14
CA ILE A 604 31.82 -11.33 24.48
C ILE A 604 30.71 -10.60 25.21
N ILE A 605 29.81 -11.35 25.84
CA ILE A 605 28.83 -10.78 26.74
C ILE A 605 29.50 -10.63 28.11
N ASP A 606 29.64 -9.41 28.57
CA ASP A 606 30.25 -9.05 29.86
C ASP A 606 29.26 -8.17 30.62
N GLU A 607 28.10 -8.75 30.86
CA GLU A 607 27.02 -8.12 31.60
C GLU A 607 27.43 -8.04 33.08
N ARG A 608 27.59 -6.82 33.60
CA ARG A 608 28.02 -6.56 34.98
C ARG A 608 26.92 -5.82 35.73
N PRO A 609 26.00 -6.55 36.39
CA PRO A 609 24.99 -5.91 37.20
C PRO A 609 25.69 -5.22 38.37
N GLY A 610 25.44 -3.94 38.54
CA GLY A 610 25.86 -3.18 39.71
C GLY A 610 24.67 -2.81 40.60
N ASP A 611 24.97 -2.30 41.78
CA ASP A 611 24.02 -1.85 42.79
C ASP A 611 24.35 -0.45 43.31
N ASP A 612 25.17 0.29 42.56
CA ASP A 612 25.77 1.56 42.97
C ASP A 612 24.81 2.75 42.90
N PHE A 613 23.71 2.65 42.15
CA PHE A 613 22.72 3.70 42.02
C PHE A 613 21.46 3.45 42.83
N THR A 614 20.96 4.49 43.47
CA THR A 614 19.62 4.54 44.06
C THR A 614 18.83 5.67 43.42
N ARG A 615 17.61 5.38 42.94
CA ARG A 615 16.66 6.42 42.52
C ARG A 615 16.22 7.22 43.75
N THR A 616 16.48 8.52 43.74
CA THR A 616 16.14 9.43 44.85
C THR A 616 14.99 10.37 44.56
N GLY A 617 14.56 10.47 43.30
CA GLY A 617 13.42 11.30 42.89
C GLY A 617 13.02 11.12 41.44
N THR A 618 11.83 11.59 41.10
CA THR A 618 11.29 11.74 39.75
C THR A 618 10.61 13.10 39.67
N ASP A 619 10.76 13.77 38.54
CA ASP A 619 10.19 15.09 38.25
C ASP A 619 9.40 14.95 36.95
N TRP A 620 8.10 15.17 37.03
CA TRP A 620 7.15 14.98 35.93
C TRP A 620 6.63 16.34 35.52
N ASP A 621 6.80 16.68 34.24
CA ASP A 621 6.46 17.96 33.64
C ASP A 621 5.44 17.71 32.52
N ASP A 622 4.20 18.13 32.77
CA ASP A 622 3.07 18.16 31.83
C ASP A 622 2.94 19.52 31.12
N GLY A 623 3.82 20.50 31.37
CA GLY A 623 3.85 21.80 30.70
C GLY A 623 4.35 21.76 29.24
N THR A 624 4.09 20.65 28.53
CA THR A 624 4.45 20.49 27.12
C THR A 624 3.39 21.11 26.20
N ALA A 625 3.60 21.09 24.89
CA ALA A 625 2.66 21.70 23.94
C ALA A 625 1.27 21.03 23.93
N GLN A 626 1.12 19.85 24.55
CA GLN A 626 -0.13 19.09 24.60
C GLN A 626 -0.52 18.65 26.03
N GLY A 627 0.18 19.11 27.07
CA GLY A 627 -0.30 19.01 28.44
C GLY A 627 -0.73 20.38 28.95
N ASP A 628 -1.38 20.42 30.10
CA ASP A 628 -2.09 21.62 30.58
C ASP A 628 -1.33 22.44 31.65
N ASP A 629 -0.13 21.98 32.03
CA ASP A 629 0.77 22.62 33.03
C ASP A 629 0.12 22.78 34.41
N ASP A 630 -0.80 21.88 34.79
CA ASP A 630 -1.46 21.90 36.09
C ASP A 630 -0.70 21.12 37.19
N GLY A 631 0.36 20.40 36.80
CA GLY A 631 1.22 19.61 37.68
C GLY A 631 0.70 18.21 37.99
N VAL A 632 -0.38 17.77 37.34
CA VAL A 632 -0.94 16.43 37.40
C VAL A 632 -0.84 15.76 36.04
N VAL A 633 0.11 14.84 35.91
CA VAL A 633 0.17 13.99 34.72
C VAL A 633 -1.09 13.11 34.55
N GLU A 634 -1.78 13.35 33.43
CA GLU A 634 -3.09 12.79 33.09
C GLU A 634 -3.07 11.96 31.79
N ALA A 635 -4.10 11.14 31.64
CA ALA A 635 -4.33 10.31 30.46
C ALA A 635 -4.50 11.19 29.19
N GLY A 636 -3.76 10.90 28.12
CA GLY A 636 -3.81 11.64 26.86
C GLY A 636 -2.73 12.71 26.71
N GLU A 637 -1.95 13.01 27.75
CA GLU A 637 -0.95 14.07 27.72
C GLU A 637 0.39 13.65 27.12
N HIS A 638 1.15 14.66 26.68
CA HIS A 638 2.58 14.56 26.43
C HIS A 638 3.33 15.01 27.67
N VAL A 639 4.21 14.16 28.20
CA VAL A 639 4.93 14.45 29.44
C VAL A 639 6.42 14.25 29.31
N ARG A 640 7.16 15.08 30.08
CA ARG A 640 8.59 14.96 30.26
C ARG A 640 8.90 14.45 31.65
N LEU A 641 9.79 13.47 31.74
CA LEU A 641 10.24 12.88 32.98
C LEU A 641 11.74 13.13 33.17
N LYS A 642 12.13 13.69 34.31
CA LYS A 642 13.50 13.58 34.81
C LYS A 642 13.58 12.60 35.95
N VAL A 643 14.69 11.87 35.99
CA VAL A 643 14.97 10.92 37.07
C VAL A 643 16.17 11.43 37.84
N ARG A 644 16.09 11.39 39.18
CA ARG A 644 17.21 11.71 40.06
C ARG A 644 17.86 10.43 40.54
N LEU A 645 19.14 10.26 40.22
CA LEU A 645 19.95 9.15 40.68
C LEU A 645 20.94 9.62 41.74
N ARG A 646 21.29 8.73 42.67
CA ARG A 646 22.38 8.90 43.63
C ARG A 646 23.35 7.73 43.48
N SER A 647 24.64 8.01 43.34
CA SER A 647 25.69 6.99 43.41
C SER A 647 26.40 7.04 44.76
N ASP A 648 26.69 5.89 45.38
CA ASP A 648 27.55 5.84 46.56
C ASP A 648 29.05 5.78 46.19
N GLU A 649 29.38 5.52 44.92
CA GLU A 649 30.73 5.46 44.37
C GLU A 649 30.96 6.55 43.32
N GLY A 650 32.21 6.69 42.85
CA GLY A 650 32.54 7.64 41.78
C GLY A 650 32.27 7.02 40.40
N ALA A 651 31.17 7.43 39.75
CA ALA A 651 30.74 6.91 38.44
C ALA A 651 30.90 7.95 37.32
N MET A 652 31.28 7.49 36.13
CA MET A 652 31.36 8.32 34.92
C MET A 652 30.68 7.62 33.74
N ASP A 653 30.48 8.36 32.64
CA ASP A 653 29.79 7.88 31.43
C ASP A 653 28.46 7.19 31.78
N VAL A 654 27.62 7.93 32.52
CA VAL A 654 26.36 7.42 33.07
C VAL A 654 25.24 7.77 32.11
N ASP A 655 24.81 6.79 31.33
CA ASP A 655 23.70 6.88 30.40
C ASP A 655 22.50 6.08 30.92
N ALA A 656 21.29 6.53 30.62
CA ALA A 656 20.08 5.86 31.05
C ALA A 656 19.01 5.81 29.95
N THR A 657 18.42 4.63 29.79
CA THR A 657 17.29 4.40 28.89
C THR A 657 16.02 4.06 29.70
N LEU A 658 14.91 4.75 29.43
CA LEU A 658 13.62 4.48 30.08
C LEU A 658 12.84 3.43 29.29
N SER A 659 12.18 2.52 30.01
CA SER A 659 11.24 1.55 29.43
C SER A 659 10.04 1.31 30.34
N THR A 660 8.94 0.84 29.76
CA THR A 660 7.75 0.37 30.48
C THR A 660 7.16 -0.84 29.77
N SER A 661 6.52 -1.73 30.52
CA SER A 661 5.76 -2.84 29.95
C SER A 661 4.31 -2.44 29.59
N ASP A 662 3.93 -1.19 29.80
CA ASP A 662 2.60 -0.69 29.47
C ASP A 662 2.53 -0.28 27.99
N PRO A 663 1.84 -1.06 27.12
CA PRO A 663 1.81 -0.79 25.68
C PRO A 663 1.03 0.48 25.31
N SER A 664 0.33 1.10 26.27
CA SER A 664 -0.39 2.36 26.05
C SER A 664 0.44 3.61 26.36
N ILE A 665 1.72 3.44 26.71
CA ILE A 665 2.65 4.54 26.89
C ILE A 665 3.69 4.46 25.78
N ASN A 666 3.77 5.51 24.95
CA ASN A 666 4.74 5.60 23.88
C ASN A 666 5.90 6.50 24.33
N ILE A 667 7.07 5.93 24.60
CA ILE A 667 8.26 6.71 24.96
C ILE A 667 8.88 7.24 23.67
N THR A 668 8.78 8.55 23.44
CA THR A 668 9.23 9.22 22.22
C THR A 668 10.68 9.67 22.29
N ASP A 669 11.20 9.94 23.50
CA ASP A 669 12.63 10.06 23.78
C ASP A 669 12.97 9.21 25.01
N ALA A 670 13.66 8.10 24.78
CA ALA A 670 13.95 7.12 25.81
C ALA A 670 15.31 7.32 26.47
N ASP A 671 16.18 8.21 25.96
CA ASP A 671 17.59 8.23 26.35
C ASP A 671 17.99 9.57 26.98
N VAL A 672 18.67 9.49 28.13
CA VAL A 672 19.28 10.64 28.80
C VAL A 672 20.65 10.29 29.32
N TYR A 673 21.47 11.31 29.60
CA TYR A 673 22.75 11.14 30.27
C TYR A 673 22.82 11.94 31.58
N TYR A 674 23.75 11.56 32.43
CA TYR A 674 24.10 12.25 33.66
C TYR A 674 25.55 12.73 33.60
N ASN A 675 25.88 13.74 34.40
CA ASN A 675 27.28 14.13 34.54
C ASN A 675 28.02 13.12 35.43
N HIS A 676 29.34 13.27 35.52
CA HIS A 676 30.16 12.50 36.46
C HIS A 676 29.62 12.62 37.91
N PHE A 677 29.48 11.48 38.58
CA PHE A 677 29.11 11.37 39.99
C PHE A 677 30.36 11.27 40.86
N SER A 678 30.43 12.11 41.89
CA SER A 678 31.29 11.89 43.05
C SER A 678 30.63 10.90 44.03
N PRO A 679 31.41 10.20 44.88
CA PRO A 679 30.84 9.32 45.92
C PRO A 679 29.81 10.03 46.81
N GLY A 680 28.60 9.49 46.85
CA GLY A 680 27.44 10.00 47.61
C GLY A 680 26.65 11.12 46.91
N GLU A 681 27.02 11.52 45.70
CA GLU A 681 26.38 12.61 44.96
C GLU A 681 25.01 12.21 44.40
N SER A 682 24.07 13.17 44.32
CA SER A 682 22.74 12.96 43.72
C SER A 682 22.44 14.01 42.66
N GLN A 683 22.20 13.59 41.43
CA GLN A 683 22.00 14.45 40.27
C GLN A 683 20.71 14.09 39.52
N TRP A 684 20.11 15.10 38.89
CA TRP A 684 19.07 14.91 37.88
C TRP A 684 19.71 14.60 36.52
N SER A 685 18.99 13.89 35.66
CA SER A 685 19.36 13.76 34.25
C SER A 685 19.56 15.12 33.59
N VAL A 686 20.53 15.23 32.67
CA VAL A 686 20.82 16.49 31.95
C VAL A 686 19.73 16.80 30.91
N GLY A 687 19.01 15.78 30.43
CA GLY A 687 17.77 15.87 29.63
C GLY A 687 16.53 15.33 30.36
N SER A 688 15.44 15.15 29.63
CA SER A 688 14.22 14.46 30.07
C SER A 688 13.93 13.28 29.14
N PHE A 689 13.26 12.27 29.67
CA PHE A 689 12.56 11.28 28.86
C PHE A 689 11.22 11.87 28.43
N ASP A 690 10.89 11.77 27.15
CA ASP A 690 9.65 12.30 26.61
C ASP A 690 8.72 11.12 26.27
N MET A 691 7.44 11.24 26.58
CA MET A 691 6.47 10.17 26.32
C MET A 691 5.04 10.68 26.11
N GLU A 692 4.25 9.89 25.42
CA GLU A 692 2.82 10.12 25.13
C GLU A 692 1.97 9.07 25.86
N LEU A 693 0.94 9.53 26.55
CA LEU A 693 0.05 8.69 27.33
C LEU A 693 -1.19 8.31 26.51
N ASN A 694 -1.04 7.33 25.63
CA ASN A 694 -2.03 6.88 24.65
C ASN A 694 -3.14 6.00 25.25
N PHE A 695 -3.81 6.50 26.29
CA PHE A 695 -5.00 5.90 26.86
C PHE A 695 -5.95 6.98 27.38
N ILE A 696 -7.22 6.60 27.58
CA ILE A 696 -8.26 7.47 28.14
C ILE A 696 -8.73 6.84 29.45
N LEU A 697 -8.91 7.68 30.47
CA LEU A 697 -9.53 7.30 31.74
C LEU A 697 -10.87 8.03 31.90
N ASN A 698 -11.87 7.36 32.49
CA ASN A 698 -13.11 8.04 32.88
C ASN A 698 -12.93 8.71 34.26
N PRO A 699 -13.74 9.73 34.58
CA PRO A 699 -13.76 10.34 35.92
C PRO A 699 -13.83 9.32 37.06
N GLY A 700 -12.95 9.48 38.04
CA GLY A 700 -12.71 8.62 39.18
C GLY A 700 -11.84 7.38 38.91
N GLN A 701 -11.32 7.20 37.69
CA GLN A 701 -10.42 6.09 37.36
C GLN A 701 -8.96 6.53 37.45
N THR A 702 -8.11 5.60 37.88
CA THR A 702 -6.65 5.77 37.87
C THR A 702 -5.99 4.58 37.19
N ARG A 703 -4.80 4.79 36.63
CA ARG A 703 -3.96 3.75 36.05
C ARG A 703 -2.57 3.83 36.63
N SER A 704 -2.00 2.70 37.06
CA SER A 704 -0.62 2.65 37.51
C SER A 704 0.21 1.89 36.49
N SER A 705 1.37 2.44 36.13
CA SER A 705 2.32 1.80 35.22
C SER A 705 3.70 1.75 35.87
N ASP A 706 4.40 0.65 35.61
CA ASP A 706 5.75 0.40 36.11
C ASP A 706 6.76 0.83 35.05
N PHE A 707 7.81 1.50 35.50
CA PHE A 707 8.91 1.99 34.69
C PHE A 707 10.22 1.37 35.16
N THR A 708 11.09 1.08 34.20
CA THR A 708 12.46 0.62 34.42
C THR A 708 13.41 1.62 33.78
N VAL A 709 14.35 2.14 34.56
CA VAL A 709 15.43 2.99 34.05
C VAL A 709 16.67 2.11 33.93
N HIS A 710 17.05 1.73 32.71
CA HIS A 710 18.26 0.97 32.47
C HIS A 710 19.46 1.91 32.46
N VAL A 711 20.27 1.90 33.52
CA VAL A 711 21.44 2.77 33.68
C VAL A 711 22.69 1.99 33.31
N THR A 712 23.51 2.52 32.40
CA THR A 712 24.88 2.03 32.13
C THR A 712 25.90 3.03 32.64
N TYR A 713 27.02 2.57 33.18
CA TYR A 713 28.00 3.44 33.83
C TYR A 713 29.39 2.80 33.97
N GLU A 714 30.42 3.63 34.10
CA GLU A 714 31.79 3.18 34.38
C GLU A 714 32.19 3.42 35.85
N LEU A 715 32.68 2.36 36.51
CA LEU A 715 33.41 2.42 37.78
C LEU A 715 34.82 1.89 37.62
N SER A 716 35.82 2.71 37.96
CA SER A 716 37.24 2.31 37.96
C SER A 716 37.74 1.67 36.65
N GLY A 717 37.25 2.13 35.48
CA GLY A 717 37.62 1.56 34.18
C GLY A 717 36.80 0.33 33.76
N GLN A 718 35.72 0.01 34.48
CA GLN A 718 34.84 -1.13 34.22
C GLN A 718 33.40 -0.65 34.03
N GLN A 719 32.76 -1.10 32.96
CA GLN A 719 31.35 -0.81 32.66
C GLN A 719 30.42 -1.72 33.49
N TYR A 720 29.32 -1.15 33.96
CA TYR A 720 28.28 -1.80 34.75
C TYR A 720 26.92 -1.34 34.23
N TYR A 721 25.86 -2.07 34.60
CA TYR A 721 24.50 -1.60 34.42
C TYR A 721 23.64 -1.86 35.67
N GLN A 722 22.54 -1.14 35.79
CA GLN A 722 21.55 -1.32 36.85
C GLN A 722 20.17 -0.89 36.38
N ASP A 723 19.13 -1.59 36.84
CA ASP A 723 17.73 -1.34 36.46
C ASP A 723 16.87 -0.88 37.64
N PRO A 724 17.04 0.35 38.19
CA PRO A 724 16.09 0.88 39.16
C PRO A 724 14.68 0.98 38.55
N THR A 725 13.71 0.43 39.28
CA THR A 725 12.29 0.46 38.91
C THR A 725 11.49 1.42 39.79
N PHE A 726 10.38 1.92 39.27
CA PHE A 726 9.39 2.69 40.02
C PHE A 726 8.02 2.67 39.33
N SER A 727 6.96 3.01 40.06
CA SER A 727 5.61 3.10 39.52
C SER A 727 5.10 4.54 39.55
N LYS A 728 4.28 4.92 38.56
CA LYS A 728 3.52 6.19 38.54
C LYS A 728 2.04 5.89 38.35
N THR A 729 1.21 6.60 39.09
CA THR A 729 -0.25 6.60 38.90
C THR A 729 -0.66 7.83 38.11
N PHE A 730 -1.45 7.59 37.07
CA PHE A 730 -2.06 8.54 36.15
C PHE A 730 -3.55 8.69 36.45
N TYR A 731 -4.09 9.86 36.16
CA TYR A 731 -5.47 10.27 36.45
C TYR A 731 -6.20 10.61 35.15
N CYS A 732 -7.53 10.71 35.19
CA CYS A 732 -8.26 11.23 34.03
C CYS A 732 -8.12 12.75 33.97
N ASP A 733 -8.19 13.29 32.75
CA ASP A 733 -8.26 14.73 32.50
C ASP A 733 -9.31 15.42 33.41
N GLY A 734 -8.86 16.35 34.24
CA GLY A 734 -9.68 17.17 35.14
C GLY A 734 -10.18 16.49 36.42
N ASP A 735 -9.75 15.26 36.73
CA ASP A 735 -10.09 14.60 38.01
C ASP A 735 -9.37 15.26 39.19
N ILE A 736 -8.21 15.89 38.95
CA ILE A 736 -7.39 16.54 39.97
C ILE A 736 -7.09 17.99 39.58
N SER A 737 -8.09 18.87 39.61
CA SER A 737 -7.78 20.30 39.58
C SER A 737 -7.17 20.76 40.91
N ALA A 738 -5.98 21.37 40.88
CA ALA A 738 -5.50 22.20 41.99
C ALA A 738 -6.16 23.60 41.88
N GLY A 739 -7.44 23.68 42.24
CA GLY A 739 -8.18 24.95 42.23
C GLY A 739 -7.97 25.74 43.52
N PHE A 740 -7.66 27.03 43.43
CA PHE A 740 -7.74 27.95 44.57
C PHE A 740 -8.67 29.11 44.27
N GLU A 741 -9.65 29.37 45.15
CA GLU A 741 -10.49 30.56 45.09
C GLU A 741 -10.18 31.49 46.27
N VAL A 742 -9.99 32.78 45.98
CA VAL A 742 -9.90 33.82 47.01
C VAL A 742 -11.32 34.14 47.49
N LEU A 743 -11.59 33.89 48.77
CA LEU A 743 -12.89 34.18 49.36
C LEU A 743 -13.03 35.68 49.65
N SER A 744 -14.18 36.24 49.26
CA SER A 744 -14.55 37.63 49.55
C SER A 744 -15.45 37.73 50.79
N PRO A 745 -15.27 38.73 51.67
CA PRO A 745 -14.30 39.83 51.56
C PRO A 745 -12.89 39.42 52.02
N VAL A 746 -11.87 39.99 51.38
CA VAL A 746 -10.47 39.88 51.83
C VAL A 746 -10.32 40.62 53.16
N ALA A 747 -9.69 39.99 54.16
CA ALA A 747 -9.47 40.63 55.45
C ALA A 747 -8.38 41.71 55.31
N ILE A 748 -8.74 42.95 55.63
CA ILE A 748 -7.83 44.09 55.71
C ILE A 748 -7.71 44.45 57.19
N ASP A 749 -6.48 44.43 57.70
CA ASP A 749 -6.18 44.85 59.07
C ASP A 749 -5.39 46.17 59.01
N ASP A 750 -6.10 47.26 59.31
CA ASP A 750 -5.61 48.62 59.41
C ASP A 750 -5.50 49.05 60.89
N ALA A 751 -5.17 48.13 61.81
CA ALA A 751 -5.03 48.52 63.20
C ALA A 751 -3.84 49.49 63.39
N PRO A 752 -3.99 50.52 64.26
CA PRO A 752 -2.90 51.45 64.60
C PRO A 752 -1.66 50.78 65.22
N SER A 753 -1.79 49.52 65.64
CA SER A 753 -0.69 48.70 66.17
C SER A 753 0.31 48.25 65.11
N TYR A 754 -0.07 48.19 63.83
CA TYR A 754 0.83 47.83 62.74
C TYR A 754 1.59 49.05 62.23
N HIS A 755 0.86 50.15 62.01
CA HIS A 755 1.46 51.41 61.64
C HIS A 755 0.66 52.58 62.24
N TYR A 756 1.38 53.58 62.75
CA TYR A 756 0.79 54.68 63.55
C TYR A 756 -0.18 55.57 62.77
N ARG A 757 -0.22 55.47 61.44
CA ARG A 757 -1.15 56.20 60.58
C ARG A 757 -2.45 55.46 60.34
N ASN A 758 -2.52 54.17 60.64
CA ASN A 758 -3.74 53.41 60.46
C ASN A 758 -4.74 53.78 61.55
N ASN A 759 -6.03 53.78 61.20
CA ASN A 759 -7.09 54.31 62.06
C ASN A 759 -8.06 53.22 62.57
N GLY A 760 -8.00 51.99 62.04
CA GLY A 760 -8.82 50.86 62.44
C GLY A 760 -10.27 50.91 61.94
N ASP A 761 -10.55 51.70 60.90
CA ASP A 761 -11.89 51.85 60.31
C ASP A 761 -12.15 50.89 59.15
N GLY A 762 -11.14 50.14 58.72
CA GLY A 762 -11.22 49.15 57.64
C GLY A 762 -11.28 49.78 56.24
N VAL A 763 -10.98 51.06 56.10
CA VAL A 763 -10.96 51.78 54.82
C VAL A 763 -9.54 52.21 54.48
N LEU A 764 -9.02 51.74 53.34
CA LEU A 764 -7.68 52.10 52.88
C LEU A 764 -7.56 53.61 52.61
N GLN A 765 -6.73 54.29 53.39
CA GLN A 765 -6.44 55.71 53.23
C GLN A 765 -4.98 55.96 52.84
N SER A 766 -4.74 57.09 52.17
CA SER A 766 -3.40 57.47 51.74
C SER A 766 -2.47 57.64 52.95
N GLY A 767 -1.36 56.91 52.94
CA GLY A 767 -0.33 56.97 53.99
C GLY A 767 -0.49 55.93 55.09
N GLU A 768 -1.49 55.05 55.02
CA GLU A 768 -1.59 53.85 55.86
C GLU A 768 -0.68 52.73 55.32
N GLU A 769 -0.29 51.83 56.22
CA GLU A 769 0.40 50.58 55.90
C GLU A 769 -0.47 49.46 56.45
N VAL A 770 -1.16 48.75 55.56
CA VAL A 770 -2.21 47.80 55.92
C VAL A 770 -1.74 46.38 55.69
N ARG A 771 -2.33 45.46 56.45
CA ARG A 771 -2.12 44.03 56.28
C ARG A 771 -3.26 43.43 55.48
N ILE A 772 -2.96 42.68 54.43
CA ILE A 772 -3.97 42.03 53.59
C ILE A 772 -3.85 40.52 53.79
N ARG A 773 -4.91 39.88 54.27
CA ARG A 773 -4.95 38.43 54.53
C ARG A 773 -6.12 37.81 53.77
N PRO A 774 -5.95 37.39 52.51
CA PRO A 774 -7.00 36.67 51.82
C PRO A 774 -7.16 35.31 52.44
N GLN A 775 -8.42 34.96 52.64
CA GLN A 775 -8.79 33.59 52.90
C GLN A 775 -8.84 32.88 51.55
N VAL A 776 -8.07 31.82 51.41
CA VAL A 776 -8.04 31.03 50.17
C VAL A 776 -8.70 29.70 50.46
N ARG A 777 -9.65 29.30 49.60
CA ARG A 777 -10.23 27.96 49.61
C ARG A 777 -9.54 27.13 48.54
N ASN A 778 -9.11 25.94 48.90
CA ASN A 778 -8.80 24.91 47.92
C ASN A 778 -10.12 24.44 47.29
N SER A 779 -10.44 24.98 46.11
CA SER A 779 -11.58 24.57 45.28
C SER A 779 -11.27 23.33 44.44
N GLY A 780 -10.04 22.82 44.52
CA GLY A 780 -9.63 21.56 43.92
C GLY A 780 -10.23 20.32 44.60
N THR A 781 -10.03 19.17 43.96
CA THR A 781 -10.52 17.86 44.42
C THR A 781 -9.52 17.11 45.32
N SER A 782 -8.27 17.58 45.41
CA SER A 782 -7.19 17.00 46.22
C SER A 782 -6.74 17.92 47.36
N ASN A 783 -6.00 17.38 48.34
CA ASN A 783 -5.41 18.20 49.40
C ASN A 783 -4.17 18.94 48.87
N ALA A 784 -4.09 20.24 49.10
CA ALA A 784 -2.89 21.03 48.85
C ALA A 784 -1.99 21.00 50.09
N THR A 785 -0.70 20.74 49.90
CA THR A 785 0.30 20.71 50.98
C THR A 785 1.32 21.83 50.80
N ASP A 786 1.57 22.62 51.85
CA ASP A 786 2.41 23.85 51.84
C ASP A 786 2.11 24.81 50.66
N PRO A 787 0.85 25.28 50.45
CA PRO A 787 0.56 26.22 49.37
C PRO A 787 1.29 27.55 49.59
N ASP A 788 2.01 28.00 48.57
CA ASP A 788 2.65 29.32 48.53
C ASP A 788 1.84 30.24 47.60
N ILE A 789 1.44 31.41 48.10
CA ILE A 789 0.59 32.35 47.36
C ILE A 789 1.30 33.69 47.26
N GLU A 790 1.46 34.15 46.02
CA GLU A 790 2.12 35.41 45.72
C GLU A 790 1.12 36.52 45.36
N PHE A 791 1.30 37.70 45.96
CA PHE A 791 0.47 38.87 45.69
C PHE A 791 1.10 39.81 44.69
N TYR A 792 0.34 40.08 43.62
CA TYR A 792 0.71 41.06 42.61
C TYR A 792 -0.31 42.19 42.53
N PHE A 793 0.19 43.42 42.46
CA PHE A 793 -0.61 44.60 42.14
C PHE A 793 -0.36 45.02 40.68
N SER A 794 -1.35 44.80 39.81
CA SER A 794 -1.24 45.07 38.37
C SER A 794 -1.52 46.54 37.96
N GLY A 795 -1.55 47.47 38.91
CA GLY A 795 -1.78 48.88 38.63
C GLY A 795 -0.61 49.51 37.88
N ALA A 796 -0.76 49.70 36.56
CA ALA A 796 0.27 50.18 35.66
C ALA A 796 0.92 51.53 36.10
N GLY A 797 2.20 51.46 36.46
CA GLY A 797 3.21 52.49 36.17
C GLY A 797 3.17 53.85 36.90
N THR A 798 2.17 54.15 37.74
CA THR A 798 2.14 55.43 38.50
C THR A 798 1.49 55.38 39.89
N SER A 799 1.05 54.21 40.37
CA SER A 799 0.41 54.11 41.68
C SER A 799 1.43 54.12 42.82
N PRO A 800 1.22 54.91 43.89
CA PRO A 800 2.12 55.00 45.05
C PRO A 800 1.97 53.83 46.04
N ILE A 801 1.56 52.65 45.56
CA ILE A 801 1.34 51.46 46.41
C ILE A 801 2.61 50.61 46.32
N GLU A 802 3.25 50.41 47.46
CA GLU A 802 4.43 49.56 47.63
C GLU A 802 4.00 48.29 48.38
N ILE A 803 4.30 47.11 47.83
CA ILE A 803 4.07 45.82 48.49
C ILE A 803 5.32 45.51 49.33
N LEU A 804 5.15 45.40 50.65
CA LEU A 804 6.27 45.23 51.60
C LEU A 804 6.58 43.75 51.91
N GLY A 805 5.74 42.81 51.44
CA GLY A 805 5.92 41.36 51.44
C GLY A 805 4.90 40.72 50.50
N SER A 806 5.33 39.81 49.62
CA SER A 806 4.50 39.24 48.54
C SER A 806 4.21 37.76 48.71
N ASP A 807 5.00 37.02 49.48
CA ASP A 807 4.97 35.55 49.52
C ASP A 807 4.42 35.10 50.87
N GLU A 808 3.28 34.43 50.86
CA GLU A 808 2.61 33.97 52.07
C GLU A 808 2.34 32.47 52.00
N ARG A 809 2.86 31.75 53.00
CA ARG A 809 2.62 30.32 53.16
C ARG A 809 1.31 30.04 53.86
N TYR A 810 0.62 29.01 53.39
CA TYR A 810 -0.56 28.46 54.03
C TYR A 810 -0.21 27.12 54.70
N GLU A 811 -0.90 26.78 55.79
CA GLU A 811 -0.93 25.39 56.25
C GLU A 811 -1.56 24.51 55.16
N ASP A 812 -1.35 23.19 55.22
CA ASP A 812 -2.02 22.23 54.34
C ASP A 812 -3.54 22.55 54.23
N LEU A 813 -4.03 22.71 53.01
CA LEU A 813 -5.42 23.04 52.70
C LEU A 813 -6.11 21.80 52.09
N PRO A 814 -6.87 21.01 52.86
CA PRO A 814 -7.64 19.92 52.31
C PRO A 814 -8.66 20.40 51.26
N ALA A 815 -9.06 19.51 50.34
CA ALA A 815 -10.08 19.80 49.33
C ALA A 815 -11.35 20.40 49.96
N GLY A 816 -11.82 21.53 49.42
CA GLY A 816 -12.98 22.28 49.91
C GLY A 816 -12.77 23.08 51.21
N GLN A 817 -11.62 22.96 51.86
CA GLN A 817 -11.27 23.76 53.04
C GLN A 817 -10.64 25.09 52.65
N SER A 818 -10.70 26.04 53.57
CA SER A 818 -10.11 27.36 53.39
C SER A 818 -9.27 27.74 54.59
N GLY A 819 -8.15 28.41 54.35
CA GLY A 819 -7.25 28.90 55.38
C GLY A 819 -6.89 30.35 55.17
N TYR A 820 -6.22 30.90 56.18
CA TYR A 820 -5.50 32.17 56.10
C TYR A 820 -4.00 31.84 56.08
N PRO A 821 -3.16 32.75 55.56
CA PRO A 821 -1.73 32.53 55.59
C PRO A 821 -1.20 32.46 57.04
N GLU A 822 -0.12 31.70 57.23
CA GLU A 822 0.57 31.50 58.52
C GLU A 822 1.13 32.83 59.06
N ALA A 823 1.65 33.65 58.16
CA ALA A 823 2.01 35.04 58.39
C ALA A 823 1.01 35.95 57.65
N GLY A 824 1.29 37.24 57.55
CA GLY A 824 0.42 38.18 56.86
C GLY A 824 1.10 39.51 56.70
#